data_AF-A0A4Z1DVV5-F1
#
_entry.id   AF-A0A4Z1DVV5-F1
#
_cell.length_a   1.000
_cell.length_b   1.000
_cell.length_c   1.000
_cell.angle_alpha   90.00
_cell.angle_beta   90.00
_cell.angle_gamma   90.00
#
_symmetry.space_group_name_H-M   'P 1'
#
loop_
_entity.id
_entity.type
_entity.pdbx_description
1 polymer ?
#
loop_
_entity_poly.entity_id
_entity_poly.type
_entity_poly.pdbx_seq_one_letter_code
_entity_poly.pdbx_strand_id
1 'polypeptide(L)'
;MDMRDIFNRRQRFSVRKYSFGVCSVLLGTALFAAGSPVVSADEVAPTTDATSNTVSDTLDQETSNDQSESRSGESSVPSSYDVTAAIQPSSSVPAVESTTTESKESVEDKVETEKEVADTNVAPTEANSSAGTTGFRNGGEVTSRVVSNWNGFVSALNDSSIKNITISGNVVATGDNGNVDNGRVNSVDRTVTIASQGRNLVIQGRNDQSSLDLLSNTLKFTGSSAWNLVFKNLQLATGNSKGTVDLSSTSGANTVTFENVKSQGSSLYGGGGNTDVIVKGTTTSTVSDSYRSANGQTQYVQRNVGSAGHSVLRREANIHDAKSVTVADGASLTLNRSSQGDGINLAGGSTVRVNDGASLTINMNTNNGTESARYHNAGIFMEHGGTVVTGRDSKLNLNTSIGQAISLGMARPSDGATHLDRWGGYGTVNAFRRNGKSSLTIGEHATFNFTGRDGLVFGNNATFTTGTNAKVRFENKGRGTAIDFGDNSRVVFGKKSTNTFHSVGKGPKSGGGPSGSYNAYNYIGLNENGSILVDDYATFRVQMDNRGANPWDDVINLDSKHGWKDHPLFQANKGSIVDIRDDNTDYYAELISVPLGSSTNVVFQFNNPLYVSFMRYTNSEGRSAGEITGKLPVGIAQGNNPEHIGHGNILYIANGSRRSGNHIEFNGPTGTRVNPGAGRYTVYSLNQDGRNVVSRNKMSSVWTDIQGGAMSIAGFQPGSTPEINPRNSLSVRTLSSTGGVLATDKTYGIDPVVSNRQNIWVSNGTSINPHATHTNTIRYVYEDGSPVLDENGKPKVVVQSSDWKRLLEVAIDHCQFREILKKSSVANGDEFLAAYAKAEYAIQDIDGDGVADTGWKLAGTKNSKATYDTVVSPELQGYKAEILSSNVPGLAVGTKASRVSVTFNPSEIKDEIVASHGGRRTVSETYWRNIVDNVKLTNYETVVVYKQDKQKAVVKYVNTTSNVDLAKDELEGSSGALIDYSTADRITTYKKAGYKLIEDGFTNAADKHYDSNPSVDQEFVVSLEERIEPVTPQDPKPVPGIPVTPEDPANWPEEVKDMKELERTATQTIRFREEESGKEVFKTITRQITFERTAYINLVTGNITYSSWRIGKVVDVDTPVQPVNGAAATGDAVANRRVRRSLPAEYEVASTEDYEDLPVESPAPVAEEPRPAATVEASVERLPEEPVATPVAPQPEVSTEVSPQPVAPTTAIRVNTPKATATVTNPVYTGKRVLTRGRFSRRPPKI
;
A
#
# COMPACT_ATOMS: atom_id res chain seq x y z
N MET A 1 4.71 31.49 17.98
CA MET A 1 3.76 30.40 18.33
C MET A 1 3.97 30.06 19.79
N ASP A 2 2.91 29.80 20.54
CA ASP A 2 3.00 29.56 22.00
C ASP A 2 3.44 28.11 22.31
N MET A 3 4.18 27.94 23.41
CA MET A 3 4.88 26.70 23.77
C MET A 3 3.97 25.65 24.43
N ARG A 4 2.71 26.00 24.70
CA ARG A 4 1.71 25.17 25.43
C ARG A 4 1.15 24.00 24.62
N ASP A 5 1.30 24.00 23.29
CA ASP A 5 0.56 23.14 22.34
C ASP A 5 1.27 21.80 22.00
N ILE A 6 1.99 21.23 22.96
CA ILE A 6 2.63 19.90 22.84
C ILE A 6 1.83 18.86 23.64
N PHE A 7 1.68 19.07 24.95
CA PHE A 7 0.96 18.13 25.82
C PHE A 7 -0.56 18.23 25.66
N ASN A 8 -1.10 19.44 25.47
CA ASN A 8 -2.55 19.70 25.45
C ASN A 8 -3.19 19.58 24.06
N ARG A 9 -2.58 18.80 23.16
CA ARG A 9 -3.12 18.48 21.82
C ARG A 9 -4.37 17.59 21.90
N ARG A 10 -5.53 18.22 22.08
CA ARG A 10 -6.79 17.68 21.53
C ARG A 10 -6.60 17.60 20.01
N GLN A 11 -6.60 16.41 19.40
CA GLN A 11 -6.40 16.27 17.95
C GLN A 11 -7.51 17.00 17.17
N ARG A 12 -7.20 18.19 16.66
CA ARG A 12 -8.04 18.94 15.72
C ARG A 12 -7.53 18.64 14.32
N PHE A 13 -8.22 17.74 13.61
CA PHE A 13 -7.89 17.44 12.22
C PHE A 13 -8.09 18.70 11.36
N SER A 14 -7.04 19.14 10.66
CA SER A 14 -7.15 20.19 9.65
C SER A 14 -7.92 19.63 8.46
N VAL A 15 -9.18 20.04 8.28
CA VAL A 15 -9.90 19.84 7.02
C VAL A 15 -9.19 20.67 5.95
N ARG A 16 -8.30 20.04 5.18
CA ARG A 16 -7.64 20.67 4.04
C ARG A 16 -8.71 20.89 2.96
N LYS A 17 -9.21 22.13 2.86
CA LYS A 17 -9.96 22.56 1.68
C LYS A 17 -9.03 22.48 0.47
N TYR A 18 -9.24 21.51 -0.40
CA TYR A 18 -8.68 21.53 -1.74
C TYR A 18 -9.43 22.58 -2.54
N SER A 19 -8.74 23.68 -2.87
CA SER A 19 -9.30 24.79 -3.64
C SER A 19 -8.85 24.67 -5.09
N PHE A 20 -9.78 24.33 -5.98
CA PHE A 20 -9.60 24.49 -7.42
C PHE A 20 -10.25 25.81 -7.85
N GLY A 21 -9.45 26.74 -8.39
CA GLY A 21 -9.94 27.78 -9.31
C GLY A 21 -9.93 27.22 -10.75
N VAL A 22 -10.49 27.88 -11.76
CA VAL A 22 -11.05 29.25 -11.90
C VAL A 22 -12.23 29.11 -12.89
N CYS A 23 -13.40 29.76 -12.76
CA CYS A 23 -13.69 31.08 -13.33
C CYS A 23 -15.12 31.59 -13.00
N SER A 24 -15.17 32.69 -12.23
CA SER A 24 -15.76 34.00 -12.62
C SER A 24 -17.21 34.16 -13.14
N VAL A 25 -17.95 35.04 -12.43
CA VAL A 25 -19.07 35.92 -12.86
C VAL A 25 -20.46 35.31 -13.12
N LEU A 26 -21.38 35.52 -12.15
CA LEU A 26 -22.54 36.42 -12.31
C LEU A 26 -23.09 36.84 -10.93
N LEU A 27 -23.67 38.04 -10.80
CA LEU A 27 -24.02 38.65 -9.52
C LEU A 27 -25.26 39.56 -9.64
N GLY A 28 -26.25 39.38 -8.75
CA GLY A 28 -27.51 40.14 -8.68
C GLY A 28 -28.77 39.25 -8.86
N THR A 29 -29.90 39.48 -8.18
CA THR A 29 -30.23 40.53 -7.19
C THR A 29 -31.48 40.15 -6.37
N ALA A 30 -31.61 40.69 -5.14
CA ALA A 30 -32.77 40.66 -4.22
C ALA A 30 -33.25 39.26 -3.73
N LEU A 31 -33.29 38.93 -2.43
CA LEU A 31 -33.97 39.52 -1.25
C LEU A 31 -35.49 39.33 -1.21
N PHE A 32 -35.98 38.38 -0.37
CA PHE A 32 -36.66 38.71 0.90
C PHE A 32 -36.89 37.47 1.80
N ALA A 33 -37.17 37.72 3.09
CA ALA A 33 -37.67 36.82 4.15
C ALA A 33 -36.65 36.06 5.05
N ALA A 34 -36.49 36.60 6.28
CA ALA A 34 -36.19 36.00 7.60
C ALA A 34 -35.23 34.78 7.77
N GLY A 35 -34.32 34.75 8.76
CA GLY A 35 -34.05 35.72 9.83
C GLY A 35 -32.78 35.35 10.61
N SER A 36 -32.10 36.36 11.21
CA SER A 36 -30.68 36.27 11.57
C SER A 36 -30.39 35.76 12.99
N PRO A 37 -29.25 35.07 13.20
CA PRO A 37 -28.55 35.10 14.49
C PRO A 37 -27.79 36.43 14.63
N VAL A 38 -27.60 36.91 15.87
CA VAL A 38 -26.73 38.06 16.18
C VAL A 38 -25.75 37.65 17.29
N VAL A 39 -24.48 38.02 17.10
CA VAL A 39 -23.42 37.88 18.09
C VAL A 39 -23.07 39.28 18.61
N SER A 40 -22.93 39.43 19.92
CA SER A 40 -22.00 40.38 20.53
C SER A 40 -21.46 39.78 21.82
N ALA A 41 -20.21 40.13 22.15
CA ALA A 41 -19.71 40.07 23.52
C ALA A 41 -19.90 41.45 24.18
N ASP A 42 -19.70 41.54 25.49
CA ASP A 42 -18.93 42.65 26.08
C ASP A 42 -18.43 42.32 27.51
N GLU A 43 -17.79 43.31 28.16
CA GLU A 43 -16.86 43.16 29.29
C GLU A 43 -17.47 42.94 30.72
N VAL A 44 -16.79 43.45 31.76
CA VAL A 44 -16.66 42.80 33.08
C VAL A 44 -16.87 43.75 34.27
N ALA A 45 -17.44 43.22 35.38
CA ALA A 45 -17.43 43.72 36.77
C ALA A 45 -18.30 44.98 37.10
N PRO A 46 -18.50 45.32 38.40
CA PRO A 46 -18.78 44.47 39.58
C PRO A 46 -19.94 45.00 40.48
N THR A 47 -20.14 44.38 41.66
CA THR A 47 -20.97 44.83 42.82
C THR A 47 -22.51 44.80 42.61
N THR A 48 -23.38 44.70 43.63
CA THR A 48 -23.21 44.76 45.10
C THR A 48 -24.18 43.79 45.82
N ASP A 49 -23.95 43.49 47.11
CA ASP A 49 -24.86 42.75 47.99
C ASP A 49 -26.22 43.46 48.25
N ALA A 50 -27.27 42.68 48.60
CA ALA A 50 -27.76 42.55 49.99
C ALA A 50 -29.25 42.16 50.16
N THR A 51 -29.52 41.09 50.94
CA THR A 51 -30.63 40.92 51.94
C THR A 51 -32.13 40.99 51.53
N SER A 52 -33.10 40.35 52.21
CA SER A 52 -33.12 39.17 53.15
C SER A 52 -34.58 38.76 53.50
N ASN A 53 -34.72 37.61 54.18
CA ASN A 53 -35.87 37.09 54.96
C ASN A 53 -36.98 36.39 54.15
N THR A 54 -37.67 35.34 54.65
CA THR A 54 -37.95 34.83 56.03
C THR A 54 -37.89 33.27 56.11
N VAL A 55 -37.99 32.51 57.22
CA VAL A 55 -37.80 32.60 58.71
C VAL A 55 -37.83 31.15 59.29
N SER A 56 -37.18 30.89 60.45
CA SER A 56 -37.23 29.65 61.29
C SER A 56 -36.57 28.38 60.71
N ASP A 57 -35.86 27.53 61.47
CA ASP A 57 -36.11 26.87 62.79
C ASP A 57 -37.21 25.80 62.74
N THR A 58 -37.10 24.62 63.39
CA THR A 58 -36.28 24.24 64.56
C THR A 58 -35.73 22.79 64.47
N LEU A 59 -34.95 22.36 65.48
CA LEU A 59 -34.21 21.09 65.60
C LEU A 59 -35.02 19.88 66.13
N ASP A 60 -34.43 18.67 65.99
CA ASP A 60 -34.37 17.48 66.88
C ASP A 60 -35.67 16.94 67.57
N GLN A 61 -35.84 15.65 67.88
CA GLN A 61 -34.90 14.64 68.43
C GLN A 61 -35.26 13.18 68.03
N GLU A 62 -34.26 12.28 68.20
CA GLU A 62 -34.27 10.94 68.88
C GLU A 62 -35.53 10.02 68.90
N THR A 63 -35.46 8.69 69.11
CA THR A 63 -34.44 7.86 69.78
C THR A 63 -34.48 6.38 69.31
N SER A 64 -33.31 5.72 69.28
CA SER A 64 -33.02 4.29 69.64
C SER A 64 -33.86 3.08 69.16
N ASN A 65 -33.16 1.92 69.17
CA ASN A 65 -33.67 0.55 69.43
C ASN A 65 -34.50 -0.18 68.36
N ASP A 66 -34.48 -1.52 68.26
CA ASP A 66 -33.48 -2.55 68.66
C ASP A 66 -33.85 -3.90 67.99
N GLN A 67 -32.90 -4.86 67.90
CA GLN A 67 -33.13 -6.32 67.79
C GLN A 67 -33.94 -6.85 66.56
N SER A 68 -33.98 -8.16 66.21
CA SER A 68 -33.13 -9.32 66.56
C SER A 68 -33.23 -10.47 65.51
N GLU A 69 -32.17 -11.29 65.47
CA GLU A 69 -32.16 -12.77 65.34
C GLU A 69 -33.29 -13.53 64.59
N SER A 70 -33.00 -14.15 63.45
CA SER A 70 -32.63 -15.61 63.34
C SER A 70 -33.75 -16.47 62.67
N ARG A 71 -33.60 -17.77 62.36
CA ARG A 71 -32.59 -18.80 62.67
C ARG A 71 -32.62 -19.95 61.64
N SER A 72 -31.49 -20.67 61.46
CA SER A 72 -31.32 -22.09 60.99
C SER A 72 -32.12 -22.62 59.77
N GLY A 73 -31.55 -23.40 58.83
CA GLY A 73 -30.18 -23.88 58.64
C GLY A 73 -29.96 -25.38 58.93
N GLU A 74 -30.09 -26.21 57.90
CA GLU A 74 -29.40 -27.51 57.64
C GLU A 74 -29.32 -27.65 56.10
N SER A 75 -28.24 -28.05 55.43
CA SER A 75 -27.28 -29.16 55.62
C SER A 75 -27.72 -30.49 55.01
N SER A 76 -27.25 -30.81 53.80
CA SER A 76 -26.42 -32.00 53.56
C SER A 76 -26.02 -32.14 52.08
N VAL A 77 -24.86 -32.76 51.85
CA VAL A 77 -24.35 -33.17 50.53
C VAL A 77 -23.78 -34.59 50.67
N PRO A 78 -24.07 -35.47 49.72
CA PRO A 78 -23.06 -36.38 49.17
C PRO A 78 -22.99 -36.16 47.64
N SER A 79 -21.84 -36.09 46.95
CA SER A 79 -20.70 -37.03 46.91
C SER A 79 -21.14 -38.45 46.47
N SER A 80 -20.43 -39.17 45.60
CA SER A 80 -19.12 -38.96 44.97
C SER A 80 -19.20 -39.38 43.47
N TYR A 81 -18.16 -39.59 42.65
CA TYR A 81 -16.93 -40.38 42.82
C TYR A 81 -15.76 -39.79 42.01
N ASP A 82 -14.55 -39.84 42.58
CA ASP A 82 -13.28 -39.64 41.87
C ASP A 82 -12.73 -40.95 41.28
N VAL A 83 -11.87 -40.84 40.26
CA VAL A 83 -10.60 -41.58 40.02
C VAL A 83 -10.02 -41.03 38.69
N THR A 84 -9.08 -40.08 38.65
CA THR A 84 -7.65 -40.06 39.03
C THR A 84 -6.68 -40.87 38.13
N ALA A 85 -6.04 -40.17 37.18
CA ALA A 85 -4.65 -40.36 36.68
C ALA A 85 -4.42 -39.45 35.45
N ALA A 86 -3.25 -38.88 35.15
CA ALA A 86 -2.09 -38.47 35.96
C ALA A 86 -1.36 -37.33 35.20
N ILE A 87 -0.48 -36.56 35.84
CA ILE A 87 0.15 -35.34 35.25
C ILE A 87 1.64 -35.60 34.91
N GLN A 88 2.20 -34.75 34.03
CA GLN A 88 3.63 -34.50 33.72
C GLN A 88 4.15 -35.19 32.44
N PRO A 89 5.23 -34.69 31.79
CA PRO A 89 5.09 -33.56 30.85
C PRO A 89 5.88 -33.75 29.54
N SER A 90 5.68 -32.87 28.55
CA SER A 90 6.64 -32.71 27.45
C SER A 90 6.67 -31.28 26.89
N SER A 91 7.87 -30.75 26.76
CA SER A 91 8.20 -29.57 25.96
C SER A 91 8.58 -29.99 24.53
N SER A 92 9.02 -29.02 23.71
CA SER A 92 9.40 -29.11 22.30
C SER A 92 8.23 -29.23 21.29
N VAL A 93 8.13 -28.21 20.44
CA VAL A 93 7.46 -28.28 19.14
C VAL A 93 8.60 -28.31 18.11
N PRO A 94 8.79 -29.40 17.35
CA PRO A 94 9.79 -29.45 16.29
C PRO A 94 9.28 -28.70 15.05
N ALA A 95 10.21 -28.13 14.27
CA ALA A 95 9.91 -27.62 12.94
C ALA A 95 10.28 -28.67 11.88
N VAL A 96 9.28 -29.09 11.11
CA VAL A 96 9.39 -29.62 9.73
C VAL A 96 8.12 -29.10 9.04
N GLU A 97 8.20 -28.12 8.15
CA GLU A 97 8.41 -28.33 6.70
C GLU A 97 7.43 -29.33 6.07
N SER A 98 6.57 -28.81 5.19
CA SER A 98 5.79 -29.61 4.24
C SER A 98 6.14 -29.09 2.84
N THR A 99 6.94 -29.85 2.12
CA THR A 99 7.51 -29.44 0.83
C THR A 99 6.43 -29.20 -0.23
N THR A 100 6.45 -28.02 -0.82
CA THR A 100 5.89 -27.82 -2.17
C THR A 100 6.70 -28.64 -3.17
N THR A 101 6.03 -29.22 -4.17
CA THR A 101 6.66 -29.69 -5.41
C THR A 101 5.81 -29.22 -6.57
N GLU A 102 6.47 -28.72 -7.61
CA GLU A 102 5.83 -27.97 -8.69
C GLU A 102 5.15 -28.89 -9.70
N SER A 103 3.97 -28.47 -10.18
CA SER A 103 3.42 -28.90 -11.47
C SER A 103 3.00 -27.65 -12.23
N LYS A 104 3.65 -27.40 -13.37
CA LYS A 104 3.44 -26.18 -14.18
C LYS A 104 2.01 -26.11 -14.70
N GLU A 105 1.44 -24.91 -14.71
CA GLU A 105 0.40 -24.54 -15.67
C GLU A 105 0.64 -23.11 -16.16
N SER A 106 0.29 -22.85 -17.42
CA SER A 106 0.72 -21.68 -18.19
C SER A 106 -0.27 -20.52 -18.13
N VAL A 107 0.23 -19.30 -17.94
CA VAL A 107 -0.53 -18.07 -18.18
C VAL A 107 -0.27 -17.60 -19.61
N GLU A 108 -1.17 -17.97 -20.53
CA GLU A 108 -1.41 -17.14 -21.72
C GLU A 108 -2.55 -16.19 -21.37
N ASP A 109 -2.21 -14.93 -21.08
CA ASP A 109 -3.20 -13.85 -20.98
C ASP A 109 -3.24 -13.13 -22.32
N LYS A 110 -4.38 -13.18 -23.02
CA LYS A 110 -4.52 -12.66 -24.39
C LYS A 110 -5.52 -11.51 -24.41
N VAL A 111 -4.96 -10.30 -24.47
CA VAL A 111 -5.70 -9.04 -24.59
C VAL A 111 -6.50 -8.99 -25.89
N GLU A 112 -7.81 -8.76 -25.79
CA GLU A 112 -8.56 -8.06 -26.83
C GLU A 112 -9.23 -6.82 -26.24
N THR A 113 -8.90 -5.66 -26.84
CA THR A 113 -9.50 -4.36 -26.56
C THR A 113 -10.74 -4.17 -27.44
N GLU A 114 -11.90 -3.91 -26.85
CA GLU A 114 -13.03 -3.35 -27.59
C GLU A 114 -13.05 -1.82 -27.51
N LYS A 115 -13.44 -1.19 -28.61
CA LYS A 115 -13.32 0.25 -28.84
C LYS A 115 -14.54 1.02 -28.37
N GLU A 116 -14.29 2.27 -27.98
CA GLU A 116 -15.29 3.32 -27.95
C GLU A 116 -15.88 3.54 -29.36
N VAL A 117 -17.20 3.49 -29.48
CA VAL A 117 -17.96 3.99 -30.63
C VAL A 117 -19.18 4.74 -30.09
N ALA A 118 -19.20 6.06 -30.28
CA ALA A 118 -20.41 6.84 -30.12
C ALA A 118 -21.26 6.72 -31.41
N ASP A 119 -22.59 6.76 -31.29
CA ASP A 119 -23.31 7.90 -31.89
C ASP A 119 -24.78 8.10 -31.46
N THR A 120 -25.21 9.36 -31.60
CA THR A 120 -26.58 9.89 -31.75
C THR A 120 -27.69 9.66 -30.70
N ASN A 121 -28.43 10.75 -30.45
CA ASN A 121 -29.74 10.75 -29.79
C ASN A 121 -30.86 10.41 -30.78
N VAL A 122 -31.84 9.58 -30.39
CA VAL A 122 -33.22 9.67 -30.88
C VAL A 122 -34.21 9.40 -29.76
N ALA A 123 -35.20 10.28 -29.61
CA ALA A 123 -36.44 10.08 -28.85
C ALA A 123 -37.50 11.07 -29.39
N PRO A 124 -38.81 10.92 -29.12
CA PRO A 124 -39.51 9.77 -28.54
C PRO A 124 -40.65 9.24 -29.45
N THR A 125 -41.24 8.08 -29.13
CA THR A 125 -42.60 7.74 -29.58
C THR A 125 -43.35 6.93 -28.52
N GLU A 126 -44.58 7.35 -28.18
CA GLU A 126 -45.52 6.57 -27.37
C GLU A 126 -46.34 5.63 -28.25
N ALA A 127 -46.69 4.44 -27.74
CA ALA A 127 -47.74 3.60 -28.32
C ALA A 127 -48.39 2.71 -27.24
N ASN A 128 -49.66 2.97 -26.94
CA ASN A 128 -50.51 2.06 -26.17
C ASN A 128 -51.11 1.00 -27.11
N SER A 129 -51.11 -0.27 -26.69
CA SER A 129 -52.25 -1.21 -26.89
C SER A 129 -51.95 -2.56 -26.22
N SER A 130 -52.95 -3.44 -26.19
CA SER A 130 -53.02 -4.63 -25.35
C SER A 130 -53.32 -5.91 -26.14
N ALA A 131 -53.38 -7.03 -25.41
CA ALA A 131 -53.56 -8.39 -25.91
C ALA A 131 -52.37 -8.94 -26.72
N GLY A 132 -52.19 -10.25 -26.65
CA GLY A 132 -51.10 -10.94 -27.35
C GLY A 132 -51.49 -12.37 -27.67
N THR A 133 -50.59 -13.10 -28.32
CA THR A 133 -50.75 -14.55 -28.49
C THR A 133 -49.39 -15.24 -28.57
N THR A 134 -49.43 -16.54 -28.32
CA THR A 134 -48.34 -17.50 -28.33
C THR A 134 -47.33 -17.39 -29.49
N GLY A 135 -46.06 -17.60 -29.16
CA GLY A 135 -45.28 -18.65 -29.84
C GLY A 135 -44.20 -18.23 -30.83
N PHE A 136 -43.03 -17.85 -30.33
CA PHE A 136 -41.75 -18.14 -30.99
C PHE A 136 -40.74 -18.68 -29.97
N ARG A 137 -40.25 -19.91 -30.16
CA ARG A 137 -39.15 -20.50 -29.40
C ARG A 137 -37.84 -20.26 -30.16
N ASN A 138 -37.09 -19.23 -29.79
CA ASN A 138 -35.67 -19.16 -30.15
C ASN A 138 -34.84 -19.75 -29.02
N GLY A 139 -34.09 -20.82 -29.32
CA GLY A 139 -33.29 -21.58 -28.36
C GLY A 139 -31.96 -20.94 -27.98
N GLY A 140 -31.94 -19.64 -27.68
CA GLY A 140 -30.85 -19.00 -26.96
C GLY A 140 -31.17 -18.97 -25.48
N GLU A 141 -30.29 -19.46 -24.60
CA GLU A 141 -30.51 -19.42 -23.15
C GLU A 141 -30.34 -17.97 -22.64
N VAL A 142 -31.46 -17.24 -22.51
CA VAL A 142 -31.47 -15.81 -22.15
C VAL A 142 -31.16 -15.64 -20.66
N THR A 143 -29.90 -15.75 -20.25
CA THR A 143 -29.47 -15.66 -18.84
C THR A 143 -29.64 -14.27 -18.21
N SER A 144 -30.07 -13.26 -18.97
CA SER A 144 -30.08 -11.85 -18.58
C SER A 144 -31.38 -11.15 -18.99
N ARG A 145 -32.03 -10.42 -18.07
CA ARG A 145 -33.36 -9.80 -18.29
C ARG A 145 -33.38 -8.33 -17.88
N VAL A 146 -33.92 -7.46 -18.73
CA VAL A 146 -34.23 -6.07 -18.36
C VAL A 146 -35.69 -5.97 -17.90
N VAL A 147 -35.96 -5.23 -16.82
CA VAL A 147 -37.31 -5.07 -16.24
C VAL A 147 -37.57 -3.62 -15.82
N SER A 148 -38.81 -3.16 -16.00
CA SER A 148 -39.25 -1.79 -15.70
C SER A 148 -40.53 -1.73 -14.84
N ASN A 149 -41.02 -2.88 -14.37
CA ASN A 149 -42.20 -2.99 -13.51
C ASN A 149 -42.12 -4.24 -12.62
N TRP A 150 -42.94 -4.28 -11.56
CA TRP A 150 -42.92 -5.33 -10.54
C TRP A 150 -43.20 -6.73 -11.09
N ASN A 151 -44.20 -6.88 -11.96
CA ASN A 151 -44.57 -8.19 -12.49
C ASN A 151 -43.43 -8.78 -13.33
N GLY A 152 -42.80 -7.97 -14.20
CA GLY A 152 -41.61 -8.38 -14.95
C GLY A 152 -40.43 -8.76 -14.05
N PHE A 153 -40.23 -8.03 -12.96
CA PHE A 153 -39.20 -8.34 -11.95
C PHE A 153 -39.46 -9.67 -11.24
N VAL A 154 -40.67 -9.89 -10.71
CA VAL A 154 -41.03 -11.13 -10.00
C VAL A 154 -41.04 -12.36 -10.93
N SER A 155 -41.42 -12.20 -12.20
CA SER A 155 -41.26 -13.26 -13.20
C SER A 155 -39.78 -13.61 -13.43
N ALA A 156 -38.90 -12.61 -13.55
CA ALA A 156 -37.46 -12.82 -13.75
C ALA A 156 -36.75 -13.46 -12.53
N LEU A 157 -37.25 -13.23 -11.32
CA LEU A 157 -36.77 -13.92 -10.11
C LEU A 157 -37.11 -15.42 -10.12
N ASN A 158 -38.33 -15.78 -10.51
CA ASN A 158 -38.82 -17.17 -10.50
C ASN A 158 -38.31 -18.02 -11.67
N ASP A 159 -37.92 -17.40 -12.79
CA ASP A 159 -37.22 -18.07 -13.88
C ASP A 159 -35.79 -18.45 -13.44
N SER A 160 -35.51 -19.75 -13.40
CA SER A 160 -34.23 -20.29 -12.92
C SER A 160 -33.06 -20.15 -13.90
N SER A 161 -33.33 -19.84 -15.17
CA SER A 161 -32.28 -19.57 -16.18
C SER A 161 -31.65 -18.18 -16.01
N ILE A 162 -32.39 -17.24 -15.39
CA ILE A 162 -31.96 -15.85 -15.23
C ILE A 162 -30.90 -15.73 -14.13
N LYS A 163 -29.69 -15.32 -14.53
CA LYS A 163 -28.55 -15.01 -13.65
C LYS A 163 -28.38 -13.50 -13.43
N ASN A 164 -28.87 -12.67 -14.37
CA ASN A 164 -28.78 -11.20 -14.27
C ASN A 164 -30.15 -10.53 -14.51
N ILE A 165 -30.52 -9.60 -13.64
CA ILE A 165 -31.71 -8.76 -13.77
C ILE A 165 -31.28 -7.30 -13.73
N THR A 166 -31.61 -6.53 -14.78
CA THR A 166 -31.34 -5.10 -14.86
C THR A 166 -32.63 -4.31 -14.67
N ILE A 167 -32.72 -3.57 -13.56
CA ILE A 167 -33.80 -2.63 -13.25
C ILE A 167 -33.62 -1.37 -14.12
N SER A 168 -34.67 -0.98 -14.85
CA SER A 168 -34.67 0.18 -15.74
C SER A 168 -35.76 1.16 -15.31
N GLY A 169 -35.38 2.20 -14.56
CA GLY A 169 -36.31 3.15 -13.96
C GLY A 169 -36.75 2.75 -12.55
N ASN A 170 -38.01 3.05 -12.19
CA ASN A 170 -38.56 2.80 -10.86
C ASN A 170 -39.45 1.56 -10.84
N VAL A 171 -39.04 0.51 -10.13
CA VAL A 171 -39.83 -0.70 -9.91
C VAL A 171 -40.42 -0.65 -8.49
N VAL A 172 -41.73 -0.40 -8.39
CA VAL A 172 -42.46 -0.35 -7.11
C VAL A 172 -43.37 -1.56 -6.97
N ALA A 173 -43.36 -2.19 -5.80
CA ALA A 173 -44.16 -3.37 -5.50
C ALA A 173 -45.67 -3.09 -5.48
N THR A 174 -46.45 -4.14 -5.75
CA THR A 174 -47.92 -4.12 -5.62
C THR A 174 -48.36 -4.22 -4.17
N GLY A 175 -49.25 -3.32 -3.74
CA GLY A 175 -49.91 -3.33 -2.43
C GLY A 175 -50.15 -1.91 -1.91
N ASP A 176 -50.93 -1.76 -0.85
CA ASP A 176 -51.16 -0.45 -0.24
C ASP A 176 -49.90 0.07 0.46
N ASN A 177 -49.63 1.38 0.32
CA ASN A 177 -48.71 2.14 1.17
C ASN A 177 -49.26 2.35 2.60
N GLY A 178 -49.83 1.29 3.16
CA GLY A 178 -50.47 1.25 4.46
C GLY A 178 -49.65 0.40 5.42
N ASN A 179 -48.96 1.07 6.35
CA ASN A 179 -48.54 0.46 7.59
C ASN A 179 -48.82 1.42 8.75
N VAL A 180 -50.11 1.60 9.03
CA VAL A 180 -50.60 2.58 10.01
C VAL A 180 -50.39 2.06 11.44
N ASP A 181 -49.26 2.45 12.03
CA ASP A 181 -48.90 2.26 13.43
C ASP A 181 -49.86 3.04 14.36
N ASN A 182 -51.09 2.52 14.48
CA ASN A 182 -52.21 3.13 15.19
C ASN A 182 -53.14 2.04 15.78
N GLY A 183 -52.56 0.93 16.24
CA GLY A 183 -53.25 -0.16 16.95
C GLY A 183 -54.33 -0.94 16.18
N ARG A 184 -54.57 -0.64 14.90
CA ARG A 184 -55.56 -1.34 14.08
C ARG A 184 -54.99 -2.61 13.45
N VAL A 185 -55.83 -3.65 13.42
CA VAL A 185 -55.62 -4.84 12.58
C VAL A 185 -55.40 -4.39 11.12
N ASN A 186 -54.46 -5.06 10.42
CA ASN A 186 -54.00 -4.87 9.02
C ASN A 186 -52.56 -4.33 8.84
N SER A 187 -51.84 -3.98 9.91
CA SER A 187 -50.37 -3.86 9.88
C SER A 187 -49.74 -5.26 9.74
N VAL A 188 -49.03 -5.52 8.63
CA VAL A 188 -48.37 -6.80 8.34
C VAL A 188 -47.13 -6.64 7.45
N ASP A 189 -46.07 -7.37 7.78
CA ASP A 189 -44.98 -7.70 6.86
C ASP A 189 -45.51 -8.64 5.75
N ARG A 190 -45.36 -8.23 4.50
CA ARG A 190 -45.80 -9.01 3.32
C ARG A 190 -44.62 -9.78 2.73
N THR A 191 -44.87 -10.94 2.12
CA THR A 191 -43.83 -11.76 1.50
C THR A 191 -44.18 -12.08 0.05
N VAL A 192 -43.19 -12.01 -0.84
CA VAL A 192 -43.29 -12.55 -2.20
C VAL A 192 -42.36 -13.74 -2.30
N THR A 193 -42.94 -14.93 -2.35
CA THR A 193 -42.21 -16.21 -2.39
C THR A 193 -41.59 -16.43 -3.76
N ILE A 194 -40.29 -16.70 -3.81
CA ILE A 194 -39.53 -17.08 -5.00
C ILE A 194 -39.22 -18.57 -4.94
N ALA A 195 -39.96 -19.37 -5.69
CA ALA A 195 -39.93 -20.84 -5.64
C ALA A 195 -38.92 -21.43 -6.64
N SER A 196 -37.67 -20.97 -6.58
CA SER A 196 -36.55 -21.41 -7.43
C SER A 196 -35.53 -22.20 -6.62
N GLN A 197 -34.69 -22.99 -7.32
CA GLN A 197 -33.42 -23.44 -6.75
C GLN A 197 -32.48 -22.26 -6.48
N GLY A 198 -31.64 -22.40 -5.46
CA GLY A 198 -30.57 -21.46 -5.11
C GLY A 198 -29.54 -21.33 -6.23
N ARG A 199 -29.19 -20.08 -6.56
CA ARG A 199 -28.29 -19.74 -7.66
C ARG A 199 -27.55 -18.42 -7.40
N ASN A 200 -26.54 -18.15 -8.22
CA ASN A 200 -25.94 -16.82 -8.33
C ASN A 200 -26.90 -15.91 -9.11
N LEU A 201 -27.29 -14.78 -8.52
CA LEU A 201 -28.26 -13.85 -9.11
C LEU A 201 -27.85 -12.39 -8.85
N VAL A 202 -27.54 -11.68 -9.92
CA VAL A 202 -27.25 -10.23 -9.89
C VAL A 202 -28.53 -9.45 -10.21
N ILE A 203 -28.89 -8.52 -9.33
CA ILE A 203 -29.99 -7.58 -9.50
C ILE A 203 -29.35 -6.18 -9.50
N GLN A 204 -29.27 -5.56 -10.68
CA GLN A 204 -28.52 -4.31 -10.87
C GLN A 204 -29.39 -3.17 -11.41
N GLY A 205 -29.06 -1.93 -11.06
CA GLY A 205 -29.63 -0.75 -11.69
C GLY A 205 -28.99 -0.50 -13.06
N ARG A 206 -29.78 -0.04 -14.04
CA ARG A 206 -29.26 0.46 -15.32
C ARG A 206 -28.43 1.74 -15.14
N ASN A 207 -28.71 2.48 -14.08
CA ASN A 207 -27.98 3.67 -13.61
C ASN A 207 -28.24 3.86 -12.10
N ASP A 208 -27.56 4.82 -11.46
CA ASP A 208 -27.69 5.07 -10.01
C ASP A 208 -29.03 5.70 -9.58
N GLN A 209 -29.91 6.01 -10.55
CA GLN A 209 -31.29 6.45 -10.36
C GLN A 209 -32.30 5.31 -10.46
N SER A 210 -31.87 4.11 -10.87
CA SER A 210 -32.75 2.95 -10.96
C SER A 210 -33.12 2.46 -9.55
N SER A 211 -34.42 2.31 -9.28
CA SER A 211 -34.94 2.04 -7.94
C SER A 211 -35.79 0.77 -7.87
N LEU A 212 -35.70 0.10 -6.73
CA LEU A 212 -36.51 -1.06 -6.36
C LEU A 212 -37.11 -0.80 -4.97
N ASP A 213 -38.40 -0.45 -4.97
CA ASP A 213 -39.18 -0.11 -3.79
C ASP A 213 -40.17 -1.24 -3.49
N LEU A 214 -39.96 -1.96 -2.39
CA LEU A 214 -40.73 -3.14 -2.03
C LEU A 214 -42.01 -2.80 -1.25
N LEU A 215 -42.24 -1.53 -0.87
CA LEU A 215 -43.29 -1.17 0.10
C LEU A 215 -43.17 -2.05 1.36
N SER A 216 -44.28 -2.61 1.89
CA SER A 216 -44.26 -3.56 3.03
C SER A 216 -43.80 -4.99 2.66
N ASN A 217 -43.29 -5.25 1.45
CA ASN A 217 -42.89 -6.60 1.01
C ASN A 217 -41.41 -6.93 1.29
N THR A 218 -41.12 -8.23 1.40
CA THR A 218 -39.77 -8.79 1.30
C THR A 218 -39.72 -9.96 0.32
N LEU A 219 -38.60 -10.16 -0.37
CA LEU A 219 -38.39 -11.23 -1.34
C LEU A 219 -38.01 -12.51 -0.58
N LYS A 220 -38.95 -13.45 -0.45
CA LYS A 220 -38.76 -14.67 0.32
C LYS A 220 -38.30 -15.81 -0.57
N PHE A 221 -37.02 -16.18 -0.47
CA PHE A 221 -36.48 -17.32 -1.19
C PHE A 221 -36.60 -18.61 -0.37
N THR A 222 -36.68 -19.74 -1.05
CA THR A 222 -36.80 -21.08 -0.44
C THR A 222 -35.80 -22.06 -1.07
N GLY A 223 -35.76 -23.29 -0.55
CA GLY A 223 -34.99 -24.39 -1.10
C GLY A 223 -33.75 -24.75 -0.26
N SER A 224 -33.17 -25.92 -0.57
CA SER A 224 -32.01 -26.46 0.16
C SER A 224 -30.67 -25.91 -0.32
N SER A 225 -30.59 -25.50 -1.60
CA SER A 225 -29.41 -24.93 -2.24
C SER A 225 -29.08 -23.52 -1.75
N ALA A 226 -27.80 -23.15 -1.78
CA ALA A 226 -27.33 -21.81 -1.43
C ALA A 226 -27.77 -20.74 -2.45
N TRP A 227 -28.16 -19.57 -1.96
CA TRP A 227 -28.43 -18.36 -2.72
C TRP A 227 -27.25 -17.38 -2.60
N ASN A 228 -26.78 -16.87 -3.74
CA ASN A 228 -25.79 -15.80 -3.81
C ASN A 228 -26.39 -14.60 -4.54
N LEU A 229 -27.00 -13.70 -3.77
CA LEU A 229 -27.70 -12.52 -4.27
C LEU A 229 -26.76 -11.31 -4.29
N VAL A 230 -26.76 -10.54 -5.39
CA VAL A 230 -25.97 -9.31 -5.51
C VAL A 230 -26.88 -8.16 -5.93
N PHE A 231 -27.11 -7.19 -5.04
CA PHE A 231 -27.78 -5.93 -5.36
C PHE A 231 -26.72 -4.89 -5.74
N LYS A 232 -26.76 -4.36 -6.97
CA LYS A 232 -25.69 -3.51 -7.52
C LYS A 232 -26.19 -2.20 -8.13
N ASN A 233 -25.58 -1.07 -7.77
CA ASN A 233 -25.89 0.27 -8.31
C ASN A 233 -27.40 0.61 -8.22
N LEU A 234 -28.04 0.38 -7.06
CA LEU A 234 -29.49 0.51 -6.88
C LEU A 234 -29.88 1.47 -5.75
N GLN A 235 -31.02 2.14 -5.93
CA GLN A 235 -31.78 2.72 -4.84
C GLN A 235 -32.79 1.66 -4.34
N LEU A 236 -32.58 1.14 -3.12
CA LEU A 236 -33.48 0.17 -2.50
C LEU A 236 -34.40 0.87 -1.50
N ALA A 237 -35.65 0.46 -1.43
CA ALA A 237 -36.56 0.89 -0.37
C ALA A 237 -37.43 -0.25 0.14
N THR A 238 -37.63 -0.35 1.45
CA THR A 238 -38.50 -1.38 2.05
C THR A 238 -39.01 -0.98 3.43
N GLY A 239 -40.31 -1.09 3.63
CA GLY A 239 -40.99 -0.94 4.92
C GLY A 239 -41.09 -2.25 5.70
N ASN A 240 -40.57 -3.37 5.19
CA ASN A 240 -40.67 -4.69 5.81
C ASN A 240 -39.59 -4.89 6.89
N SER A 241 -39.94 -5.50 8.02
CA SER A 241 -38.99 -5.73 9.14
C SER A 241 -37.80 -6.61 8.76
N LYS A 242 -37.94 -7.53 7.80
CA LYS A 242 -36.84 -8.36 7.28
C LYS A 242 -35.97 -7.65 6.23
N GLY A 243 -36.28 -6.42 5.86
CA GLY A 243 -35.62 -5.71 4.78
C GLY A 243 -35.92 -6.34 3.40
N THR A 244 -34.98 -6.18 2.45
CA THR A 244 -35.20 -6.53 1.03
C THR A 244 -35.42 -8.03 0.78
N VAL A 245 -34.84 -8.90 1.61
CA VAL A 245 -34.76 -10.35 1.36
C VAL A 245 -35.06 -11.15 2.63
N ASP A 246 -35.86 -12.21 2.50
CA ASP A 246 -36.05 -13.26 3.50
C ASP A 246 -35.44 -14.58 3.02
N LEU A 247 -34.42 -15.07 3.73
CA LEU A 247 -33.77 -16.37 3.50
C LEU A 247 -34.08 -17.39 4.61
N SER A 248 -34.97 -17.06 5.56
CA SER A 248 -35.28 -17.88 6.74
C SER A 248 -36.10 -19.15 6.44
N SER A 249 -36.17 -19.55 5.18
CA SER A 249 -36.75 -20.82 4.70
C SER A 249 -35.83 -21.51 3.69
N THR A 250 -34.52 -21.28 3.85
CA THR A 250 -33.43 -21.97 3.13
C THR A 250 -32.52 -22.70 4.13
N SER A 251 -31.78 -23.71 3.67
CA SER A 251 -30.80 -24.45 4.48
C SER A 251 -29.34 -24.34 4.01
N GLY A 252 -29.10 -23.67 2.88
CA GLY A 252 -27.75 -23.42 2.38
C GLY A 252 -26.99 -22.39 3.25
N ALA A 253 -25.68 -22.30 3.06
CA ALA A 253 -24.92 -21.11 3.48
C ALA A 253 -25.08 -20.05 2.38
N ASN A 254 -25.72 -18.92 2.70
CA ASN A 254 -26.12 -17.92 1.71
C ASN A 254 -25.22 -16.69 1.73
N THR A 255 -25.15 -15.98 0.61
CA THR A 255 -24.47 -14.69 0.49
C THR A 255 -25.44 -13.62 0.00
N VAL A 256 -25.46 -12.45 0.65
CA VAL A 256 -26.16 -11.26 0.13
C VAL A 256 -25.17 -10.10 0.04
N THR A 257 -24.85 -9.68 -1.18
CA THR A 257 -23.92 -8.58 -1.47
C THR A 257 -24.68 -7.30 -1.80
N PHE A 258 -24.31 -6.18 -1.19
CA PHE A 258 -24.78 -4.83 -1.54
C PHE A 258 -23.61 -4.00 -2.09
N GLU A 259 -23.62 -3.75 -3.40
CA GLU A 259 -22.57 -3.03 -4.13
C GLU A 259 -23.09 -1.67 -4.63
N ASN A 260 -22.54 -0.56 -4.13
CA ASN A 260 -22.99 0.81 -4.45
C ASN A 260 -24.50 1.03 -4.23
N VAL A 261 -25.05 0.58 -3.10
CA VAL A 261 -26.49 0.62 -2.82
C VAL A 261 -26.87 1.81 -1.93
N LYS A 262 -27.93 2.53 -2.29
CA LYS A 262 -28.57 3.54 -1.45
C LYS A 262 -29.90 2.96 -0.93
N SER A 263 -29.96 2.56 0.34
CA SER A 263 -31.12 1.92 0.96
C SER A 263 -31.87 2.87 1.91
N GLN A 264 -33.21 2.79 1.93
CA GLN A 264 -34.05 3.49 2.90
C GLN A 264 -35.20 2.63 3.44
N GLY A 265 -35.63 2.86 4.68
CA GLY A 265 -36.81 2.22 5.27
C GLY A 265 -36.53 1.52 6.60
N SER A 266 -36.87 0.22 6.74
CA SER A 266 -36.79 -0.49 8.03
C SER A 266 -35.42 -1.12 8.31
N SER A 267 -34.97 -2.01 7.42
CA SER A 267 -33.72 -2.78 7.54
C SER A 267 -33.06 -2.93 6.16
N LEU A 268 -31.73 -2.84 6.08
CA LEU A 268 -30.98 -3.28 4.89
C LEU A 268 -31.09 -4.81 4.74
N TYR A 269 -30.96 -5.53 5.85
CA TYR A 269 -31.09 -6.98 5.89
C TYR A 269 -31.60 -7.47 7.26
N GLY A 270 -32.62 -8.31 7.24
CA GLY A 270 -33.19 -9.01 8.40
C GLY A 270 -33.64 -10.43 8.04
N GLY A 271 -33.03 -11.03 7.02
CA GLY A 271 -33.56 -12.20 6.33
C GLY A 271 -33.23 -13.56 6.96
N GLY A 272 -32.39 -13.63 7.98
CA GLY A 272 -32.00 -14.90 8.60
C GLY A 272 -31.18 -15.82 7.70
N GLY A 273 -31.42 -17.13 7.79
CA GLY A 273 -31.00 -18.11 6.78
C GLY A 273 -29.49 -18.37 6.68
N ASN A 274 -28.73 -18.34 7.78
CA ASN A 274 -27.28 -18.66 7.76
C ASN A 274 -26.48 -17.81 6.74
N THR A 275 -26.81 -16.51 6.68
CA THR A 275 -26.37 -15.62 5.60
C THR A 275 -25.17 -14.76 5.99
N ASP A 276 -24.16 -14.71 5.11
CA ASP A 276 -23.09 -13.73 5.18
C ASP A 276 -23.48 -12.49 4.33
N VAL A 277 -23.56 -11.34 4.99
CA VAL A 277 -23.87 -10.05 4.34
C VAL A 277 -22.56 -9.36 3.95
N ILE A 278 -22.39 -9.05 2.67
CA ILE A 278 -21.17 -8.45 2.12
C ILE A 278 -21.49 -7.06 1.57
N VAL A 279 -20.61 -6.09 1.81
CA VAL A 279 -20.70 -4.75 1.22
C VAL A 279 -19.50 -4.45 0.35
N LYS A 280 -19.75 -3.97 -0.87
CA LYS A 280 -18.74 -3.56 -1.86
C LYS A 280 -19.01 -2.12 -2.32
N GLY A 281 -17.97 -1.41 -2.75
CA GLY A 281 -18.08 -0.01 -3.19
C GLY A 281 -18.65 0.88 -2.08
N THR A 282 -19.54 1.82 -2.42
CA THR A 282 -20.11 2.77 -1.45
C THR A 282 -21.60 2.52 -1.20
N THR A 283 -21.92 1.85 -0.10
CA THR A 283 -23.30 1.54 0.30
C THR A 283 -23.72 2.34 1.53
N THR A 284 -24.92 2.93 1.48
CA THR A 284 -25.52 3.68 2.60
C THR A 284 -26.93 3.15 2.85
N SER A 285 -27.29 2.92 4.11
CA SER A 285 -28.65 2.52 4.52
C SER A 285 -29.19 3.46 5.60
N THR A 286 -30.34 4.09 5.36
CA THR A 286 -30.97 5.05 6.26
C THR A 286 -32.29 4.52 6.79
N VAL A 287 -32.38 4.32 8.12
CA VAL A 287 -33.57 3.77 8.78
C VAL A 287 -34.39 4.86 9.48
N SER A 288 -35.67 4.92 9.15
CA SER A 288 -36.61 5.98 9.58
C SER A 288 -38.04 5.43 9.66
N ASP A 289 -38.87 6.00 10.54
CA ASP A 289 -40.28 5.61 10.77
C ASP A 289 -41.15 5.59 9.49
N SER A 290 -40.75 6.35 8.48
CA SER A 290 -41.33 6.36 7.14
C SER A 290 -40.33 6.83 6.09
N TYR A 291 -40.65 6.61 4.82
CA TYR A 291 -39.93 7.16 3.67
C TYR A 291 -40.90 7.57 2.55
N ARG A 292 -40.40 8.35 1.58
CA ARG A 292 -41.16 8.69 0.38
C ARG A 292 -40.99 7.59 -0.65
N SER A 293 -42.07 6.87 -0.96
CA SER A 293 -42.08 5.82 -1.98
C SER A 293 -41.97 6.40 -3.38
N ALA A 294 -41.37 5.64 -4.29
CA ALA A 294 -41.24 6.04 -5.69
C ALA A 294 -42.59 6.11 -6.45
N ASN A 295 -43.69 5.62 -5.86
CA ASN A 295 -45.04 5.84 -6.38
C ASN A 295 -45.69 7.18 -5.95
N GLY A 296 -44.98 8.02 -5.20
CA GLY A 296 -45.49 9.33 -4.76
C GLY A 296 -46.40 9.28 -3.53
N GLN A 297 -46.41 8.18 -2.77
CA GLN A 297 -47.04 8.08 -1.46
C GLN A 297 -46.01 7.97 -0.32
N THR A 298 -46.45 8.16 0.92
CA THR A 298 -45.60 7.97 2.11
C THR A 298 -45.72 6.52 2.56
N GLN A 299 -44.61 5.76 2.53
CA GLN A 299 -44.57 4.43 3.10
C GLN A 299 -44.12 4.51 4.56
N TYR A 300 -44.94 4.01 5.48
CA TYR A 300 -44.55 3.81 6.87
C TYR A 300 -43.82 2.46 7.02
N VAL A 301 -42.80 2.40 7.86
CA VAL A 301 -42.06 1.16 8.09
C VAL A 301 -42.74 0.32 9.17
N GLN A 302 -42.58 -1.00 9.11
CA GLN A 302 -42.98 -1.88 10.21
C GLN A 302 -42.04 -1.63 11.40
N ARG A 303 -42.59 -1.04 12.45
CA ARG A 303 -42.06 -1.24 13.81
C ARG A 303 -42.48 -2.61 14.31
N ASN A 304 -41.65 -3.25 15.14
CA ASN A 304 -41.86 -4.66 15.53
C ASN A 304 -42.92 -4.85 16.63
N VAL A 305 -44.15 -4.35 16.39
CA VAL A 305 -45.34 -4.64 17.20
C VAL A 305 -45.81 -6.09 16.97
N GLY A 306 -45.35 -6.98 17.84
CA GLY A 306 -46.03 -8.26 18.06
C GLY A 306 -47.44 -8.05 18.64
N SER A 307 -48.32 -9.03 18.38
CA SER A 307 -49.73 -9.01 18.82
C SER A 307 -49.88 -8.68 20.31
N ALA A 308 -50.60 -7.61 20.61
CA ALA A 308 -50.97 -7.21 21.97
C ALA A 308 -49.80 -6.97 22.95
N GLY A 309 -48.69 -6.39 22.47
CA GLY A 309 -47.74 -5.66 23.32
C GLY A 309 -46.31 -6.22 23.39
N HIS A 310 -45.35 -5.31 23.46
CA HIS A 310 -43.97 -5.48 23.96
C HIS A 310 -43.28 -6.83 23.70
N SER A 311 -43.02 -7.15 22.42
CA SER A 311 -42.08 -8.24 22.10
C SER A 311 -40.63 -7.79 22.35
N VAL A 312 -40.09 -8.16 23.51
CA VAL A 312 -38.76 -7.76 24.01
C VAL A 312 -37.60 -8.17 23.07
N LEU A 313 -37.83 -9.17 22.21
CA LEU A 313 -36.82 -10.00 21.54
C LEU A 313 -36.53 -9.65 20.06
N ARG A 314 -37.17 -8.63 19.47
CA ARG A 314 -36.94 -8.21 18.07
C ARG A 314 -36.89 -6.69 17.91
N ARG A 315 -35.98 -6.04 18.63
CA ARG A 315 -35.75 -4.59 18.52
C ARG A 315 -35.11 -4.30 17.16
N GLU A 316 -35.64 -3.30 16.46
CA GLU A 316 -35.25 -2.95 15.09
C GLU A 316 -33.73 -2.73 14.97
N ALA A 317 -33.09 -3.30 13.94
CA ALA A 317 -31.69 -3.03 13.61
C ALA A 317 -31.53 -2.80 12.11
N ASN A 318 -30.46 -2.14 11.66
CA ASN A 318 -30.28 -1.91 10.22
C ASN A 318 -29.81 -3.20 9.51
N ILE A 319 -29.01 -4.00 10.21
CA ILE A 319 -28.69 -5.39 9.85
C ILE A 319 -28.95 -6.31 11.04
N HIS A 320 -29.77 -7.34 10.87
CA HIS A 320 -30.02 -8.40 11.86
C HIS A 320 -30.19 -9.79 11.23
N ASP A 321 -30.18 -10.82 12.09
CA ASP A 321 -30.33 -12.25 11.78
C ASP A 321 -29.30 -12.83 10.78
N ALA A 322 -28.30 -12.03 10.37
CA ALA A 322 -27.15 -12.48 9.59
C ALA A 322 -26.13 -13.25 10.47
N LYS A 323 -25.40 -14.17 9.84
CA LYS A 323 -24.26 -14.90 10.44
C LYS A 323 -23.01 -14.03 10.51
N SER A 324 -22.78 -13.20 9.49
CA SER A 324 -21.72 -12.20 9.51
C SER A 324 -22.06 -10.97 8.66
N VAL A 325 -21.34 -9.88 8.92
CA VAL A 325 -21.34 -8.67 8.09
C VAL A 325 -19.90 -8.37 7.73
N THR A 326 -19.57 -8.29 6.44
CA THR A 326 -18.22 -7.95 5.95
C THR A 326 -18.27 -6.75 5.01
N VAL A 327 -17.64 -5.64 5.41
CA VAL A 327 -17.31 -4.54 4.50
C VAL A 327 -16.01 -4.90 3.79
N ALA A 328 -16.05 -5.12 2.48
CA ALA A 328 -14.92 -5.58 1.68
C ALA A 328 -13.84 -4.51 1.51
N ASP A 329 -12.68 -4.92 1.00
CA ASP A 329 -11.46 -4.12 0.84
C ASP A 329 -11.74 -2.79 0.12
N GLY A 330 -11.32 -1.68 0.73
CA GLY A 330 -11.57 -0.32 0.23
C GLY A 330 -13.05 0.13 0.18
N ALA A 331 -14.01 -0.73 0.51
CA ALA A 331 -15.44 -0.41 0.47
C ALA A 331 -15.88 0.43 1.69
N SER A 332 -17.05 1.07 1.58
CA SER A 332 -17.63 1.88 2.65
C SER A 332 -19.09 1.52 2.91
N LEU A 333 -19.43 1.24 4.17
CA LEU A 333 -20.80 1.08 4.66
C LEU A 333 -21.14 2.23 5.62
N THR A 334 -22.21 2.97 5.31
CA THR A 334 -22.79 3.97 6.24
C THR A 334 -24.20 3.56 6.67
N LEU A 335 -24.40 3.31 7.96
CA LEU A 335 -25.69 2.99 8.55
C LEU A 335 -26.21 4.22 9.32
N ASN A 336 -27.25 4.87 8.82
CA ASN A 336 -27.94 5.96 9.51
C ASN A 336 -29.23 5.43 10.16
N ARG A 337 -29.57 5.91 11.36
CA ARG A 337 -30.89 5.69 11.99
C ARG A 337 -31.40 6.99 12.58
N SER A 338 -32.64 7.37 12.23
CA SER A 338 -33.42 8.36 12.98
C SER A 338 -34.44 7.71 13.93
N SER A 339 -34.86 6.47 13.63
CA SER A 339 -35.65 5.63 14.52
C SER A 339 -34.81 5.01 15.64
N GLN A 340 -35.46 4.42 16.64
CA GLN A 340 -34.83 3.70 17.75
C GLN A 340 -34.23 2.36 17.28
N GLY A 341 -33.59 1.61 18.18
CA GLY A 341 -32.95 0.33 17.85
C GLY A 341 -31.50 0.44 17.35
N ASP A 342 -30.92 -0.69 16.97
CA ASP A 342 -29.47 -0.89 16.83
C ASP A 342 -28.92 -0.60 15.42
N GLY A 343 -27.62 -0.33 15.31
CA GLY A 343 -26.93 -0.35 14.02
C GLY A 343 -26.93 -1.76 13.41
N ILE A 344 -26.28 -2.69 14.11
CA ILE A 344 -26.17 -4.11 13.75
C ILE A 344 -26.49 -4.96 14.98
N ASN A 345 -27.33 -5.99 14.85
CA ASN A 345 -27.69 -6.90 15.95
C ASN A 345 -27.63 -8.36 15.47
N LEU A 346 -26.62 -9.12 15.90
CA LEU A 346 -26.35 -10.49 15.43
C LEU A 346 -26.42 -11.53 16.56
N ALA A 347 -26.58 -12.79 16.17
CA ALA A 347 -26.54 -13.93 17.08
C ALA A 347 -25.15 -14.12 17.73
N GLY A 348 -25.10 -14.88 18.83
CA GLY A 348 -23.86 -15.21 19.53
C GLY A 348 -22.82 -15.89 18.61
N GLY A 349 -21.56 -15.48 18.73
CA GLY A 349 -20.45 -16.00 17.93
C GLY A 349 -20.33 -15.39 16.52
N SER A 350 -21.25 -14.53 16.11
CA SER A 350 -21.20 -13.84 14.81
C SER A 350 -19.98 -12.91 14.66
N THR A 351 -19.72 -12.48 13.43
CA THR A 351 -18.59 -11.58 13.12
C THR A 351 -19.05 -10.34 12.33
N VAL A 352 -18.62 -9.16 12.77
CA VAL A 352 -18.58 -7.95 11.93
C VAL A 352 -17.13 -7.70 11.53
N ARG A 353 -16.86 -7.64 10.23
CA ARG A 353 -15.53 -7.41 9.66
C ARG A 353 -15.53 -6.15 8.79
N VAL A 354 -14.48 -5.35 8.91
CA VAL A 354 -14.19 -4.20 8.05
C VAL A 354 -12.79 -4.41 7.47
N ASN A 355 -12.68 -4.79 6.20
CA ASN A 355 -11.41 -5.22 5.59
C ASN A 355 -10.38 -4.07 5.42
N ASP A 356 -9.22 -4.39 4.85
CA ASP A 356 -8.13 -3.43 4.61
C ASP A 356 -8.62 -2.22 3.78
N GLY A 357 -8.26 -1.01 4.21
CA GLY A 357 -8.70 0.27 3.64
C GLY A 357 -10.20 0.58 3.77
N ALA A 358 -11.02 -0.34 4.26
CA ALA A 358 -12.48 -0.23 4.27
C ALA A 358 -13.01 0.65 5.43
N SER A 359 -14.26 1.11 5.33
CA SER A 359 -14.88 2.02 6.29
C SER A 359 -16.28 1.59 6.72
N LEU A 360 -16.51 1.44 8.02
CA LEU A 360 -17.84 1.30 8.64
C LEU A 360 -18.17 2.55 9.46
N THR A 361 -19.26 3.22 9.12
CA THR A 361 -19.80 4.35 9.87
C THR A 361 -21.22 4.02 10.32
N ILE A 362 -21.53 4.17 11.61
CA ILE A 362 -22.86 3.98 12.18
C ILE A 362 -23.28 5.26 12.92
N ASN A 363 -24.38 5.87 12.47
CA ASN A 363 -24.94 7.11 12.99
C ASN A 363 -26.34 6.84 13.58
N MET A 364 -26.43 6.74 14.91
CA MET A 364 -27.69 6.56 15.64
C MET A 364 -28.17 7.93 16.13
N ASN A 365 -28.84 8.66 15.25
CA ASN A 365 -29.27 10.03 15.49
C ASN A 365 -30.76 10.06 15.84
N THR A 366 -31.12 9.41 16.95
CA THR A 366 -32.52 9.28 17.39
C THR A 366 -33.12 10.66 17.71
N ASN A 367 -34.03 11.16 16.88
CA ASN A 367 -34.71 12.46 17.05
C ASN A 367 -35.21 12.64 18.50
N ASN A 368 -35.00 13.80 19.13
CA ASN A 368 -35.02 14.14 20.58
C ASN A 368 -36.21 13.70 21.50
N GLY A 369 -37.06 12.75 21.10
CA GLY A 369 -37.98 12.04 22.00
C GLY A 369 -37.29 11.26 23.14
N THR A 370 -38.11 10.62 23.97
CA THR A 370 -37.78 10.18 25.34
C THR A 370 -36.55 9.29 25.50
N GLU A 371 -35.82 9.52 26.60
CA GLU A 371 -34.45 9.01 26.84
C GLU A 371 -34.36 7.53 27.28
N SER A 372 -35.46 6.91 27.76
CA SER A 372 -35.43 5.57 28.40
C SER A 372 -35.17 4.41 27.43
N ALA A 373 -36.13 4.11 26.55
CA ALA A 373 -36.10 2.93 25.65
C ALA A 373 -34.94 2.92 24.62
N ARG A 374 -34.14 3.99 24.59
CA ARG A 374 -33.01 4.20 23.68
C ARG A 374 -31.67 3.78 24.27
N TYR A 375 -31.56 3.78 25.60
CA TYR A 375 -30.31 3.71 26.35
C TYR A 375 -29.43 2.52 25.98
N HIS A 376 -30.05 1.34 25.84
CA HIS A 376 -29.40 0.05 25.61
C HIS A 376 -29.23 -0.31 24.12
N ASN A 377 -29.56 0.59 23.20
CA ASN A 377 -29.34 0.34 21.78
C ASN A 377 -27.87 0.55 21.45
N ALA A 378 -27.29 -0.35 20.65
CA ALA A 378 -25.87 -0.32 20.33
C ALA A 378 -25.61 -0.07 18.84
N GLY A 379 -24.43 0.46 18.52
CA GLY A 379 -23.91 0.47 17.15
C GLY A 379 -23.75 -0.96 16.62
N ILE A 380 -23.21 -1.85 17.46
CA ILE A 380 -23.13 -3.30 17.23
C ILE A 380 -23.52 -4.04 18.52
N PHE A 381 -24.48 -4.97 18.47
CA PHE A 381 -24.93 -5.81 19.59
C PHE A 381 -24.83 -7.31 19.28
N MET A 382 -24.32 -8.11 20.24
CA MET A 382 -24.38 -9.57 20.22
C MET A 382 -24.47 -10.12 21.67
N GLU A 383 -25.65 -10.58 22.12
CA GLU A 383 -25.87 -10.92 23.54
C GLU A 383 -24.91 -11.99 24.08
N HIS A 384 -24.63 -13.05 23.31
CA HIS A 384 -23.78 -14.17 23.74
C HIS A 384 -22.32 -14.06 23.26
N GLY A 385 -21.87 -12.83 22.98
CA GLY A 385 -20.51 -12.54 22.51
C GLY A 385 -20.36 -12.67 20.99
N GLY A 386 -19.20 -12.27 20.48
CA GLY A 386 -18.88 -12.29 19.06
C GLY A 386 -17.61 -11.50 18.73
N THR A 387 -17.31 -11.38 17.44
CA THR A 387 -16.08 -10.73 16.96
C THR A 387 -16.41 -9.45 16.18
N VAL A 388 -15.77 -8.33 16.53
CA VAL A 388 -15.66 -7.15 15.68
C VAL A 388 -14.18 -6.97 15.31
N VAL A 389 -13.86 -6.95 14.03
CA VAL A 389 -12.46 -6.88 13.56
C VAL A 389 -12.31 -5.94 12.38
N THR A 390 -11.28 -5.10 12.41
CA THR A 390 -10.93 -4.18 11.33
C THR A 390 -9.54 -4.48 10.76
N GLY A 391 -9.36 -4.33 9.45
CA GLY A 391 -8.12 -4.59 8.70
C GLY A 391 -7.14 -3.42 8.75
N ARG A 392 -6.05 -3.50 7.98
CA ARG A 392 -5.06 -2.41 7.86
C ARG A 392 -5.69 -1.14 7.27
N ASP A 393 -5.29 0.04 7.74
CA ASP A 393 -5.75 1.36 7.23
C ASP A 393 -7.28 1.59 7.26
N SER A 394 -8.02 0.69 7.90
CA SER A 394 -9.48 0.69 7.95
C SER A 394 -10.05 1.72 8.93
N LYS A 395 -11.36 1.98 8.84
CA LYS A 395 -12.03 3.04 9.60
C LYS A 395 -13.32 2.51 10.24
N LEU A 396 -13.45 2.70 11.55
CA LEU A 396 -14.67 2.43 12.31
C LEU A 396 -15.11 3.74 12.97
N ASN A 397 -16.32 4.22 12.66
CA ASN A 397 -16.87 5.46 13.19
C ASN A 397 -18.24 5.18 13.82
N LEU A 398 -18.36 5.29 15.13
CA LEU A 398 -19.59 4.97 15.86
C LEU A 398 -20.12 6.23 16.58
N ASN A 399 -21.19 6.81 16.05
CA ASN A 399 -21.84 8.01 16.56
C ASN A 399 -23.21 7.61 17.15
N THR A 400 -23.26 7.27 18.43
CA THR A 400 -24.40 6.51 19.00
C THR A 400 -25.37 7.34 19.85
N SER A 401 -25.14 8.64 20.01
CA SER A 401 -25.95 9.52 20.87
C SER A 401 -26.02 8.96 22.30
N ILE A 402 -27.22 8.69 22.83
CA ILE A 402 -27.42 8.04 24.14
C ILE A 402 -27.45 6.50 24.06
N GLY A 403 -26.86 5.89 23.03
CA GLY A 403 -26.63 4.45 22.91
C GLY A 403 -25.22 4.01 23.27
N GLN A 404 -24.95 2.72 23.10
CA GLN A 404 -23.65 2.07 23.29
C GLN A 404 -22.88 1.95 21.96
N ALA A 405 -21.55 2.02 21.95
CA ALA A 405 -20.77 1.82 20.72
C ALA A 405 -20.88 0.35 20.26
N ILE A 406 -20.40 -0.56 21.12
CA ILE A 406 -20.33 -2.00 20.84
C ILE A 406 -20.64 -2.74 22.15
N SER A 407 -21.53 -3.73 22.09
CA SER A 407 -22.03 -4.46 23.24
C SER A 407 -22.04 -5.97 22.94
N LEU A 408 -21.13 -6.72 23.58
CA LEU A 408 -20.82 -8.12 23.23
C LEU A 408 -20.75 -9.00 24.49
N GLY A 409 -21.59 -10.02 24.59
CA GLY A 409 -21.63 -10.87 25.78
C GLY A 409 -22.43 -10.25 26.92
N MET A 410 -23.35 -9.32 26.61
CA MET A 410 -24.16 -8.59 27.58
C MET A 410 -25.65 -8.82 27.34
N ALA A 411 -26.36 -9.33 28.35
CA ALA A 411 -27.81 -9.27 28.38
C ALA A 411 -28.27 -7.82 28.56
N ARG A 412 -29.41 -7.44 27.97
CA ARG A 412 -29.99 -6.10 28.17
C ARG A 412 -30.79 -6.04 29.48
N PRO A 413 -30.70 -4.93 30.23
CA PRO A 413 -31.68 -4.53 31.23
C PRO A 413 -33.09 -4.33 30.64
N SER A 414 -34.07 -4.14 31.52
CA SER A 414 -35.48 -4.05 31.15
C SER A 414 -35.84 -2.71 30.48
N ASP A 415 -36.97 -2.67 29.76
CA ASP A 415 -37.47 -1.45 29.10
C ASP A 415 -37.87 -0.31 30.04
N GLY A 416 -37.97 -0.59 31.35
CA GLY A 416 -38.15 0.42 32.38
C GLY A 416 -36.86 1.16 32.77
N ALA A 417 -35.70 0.64 32.37
CA ALA A 417 -34.40 1.23 32.72
C ALA A 417 -34.16 2.56 31.97
N THR A 418 -33.41 3.46 32.60
CA THR A 418 -33.16 4.83 32.09
C THR A 418 -31.71 5.26 32.21
N HIS A 419 -31.34 6.37 31.55
CA HIS A 419 -29.99 6.94 31.67
C HIS A 419 -29.66 7.59 33.01
N LEU A 420 -30.66 7.71 33.89
CA LEU A 420 -30.48 8.22 35.25
C LEU A 420 -30.10 7.09 36.22
N ASP A 421 -30.45 5.85 35.89
CA ASP A 421 -30.28 4.67 36.73
C ASP A 421 -28.81 4.47 37.10
N ARG A 422 -28.58 3.97 38.33
CA ARG A 422 -27.23 3.63 38.78
C ARG A 422 -26.68 2.47 37.93
N TRP A 423 -25.41 2.57 37.56
CA TRP A 423 -24.75 1.59 36.67
C TRP A 423 -25.44 1.39 35.32
N GLY A 424 -26.23 2.38 34.86
CA GLY A 424 -26.95 2.28 33.60
C GLY A 424 -27.98 1.15 33.55
N GLY A 425 -28.55 0.74 34.68
CA GLY A 425 -29.49 -0.38 34.76
C GLY A 425 -28.85 -1.78 34.70
N TYR A 426 -27.54 -1.91 34.43
CA TYR A 426 -26.81 -3.19 34.41
C TYR A 426 -26.51 -3.76 35.82
N GLY A 427 -26.97 -3.10 36.88
CA GLY A 427 -26.76 -3.55 38.26
C GLY A 427 -25.29 -3.58 38.67
N THR A 428 -24.95 -4.48 39.59
CA THR A 428 -23.56 -4.77 40.00
C THR A 428 -23.22 -6.23 39.75
N VAL A 429 -21.91 -6.53 39.69
CA VAL A 429 -21.39 -7.89 39.48
C VAL A 429 -21.86 -8.50 38.14
N ASN A 430 -21.71 -9.82 37.96
CA ASN A 430 -21.80 -10.48 36.65
C ASN A 430 -23.22 -10.87 36.20
N ALA A 431 -24.27 -10.32 36.81
CA ALA A 431 -25.67 -10.71 36.55
C ALA A 431 -26.09 -10.60 35.06
N PHE A 432 -25.57 -9.60 34.34
CA PHE A 432 -25.84 -9.39 32.91
C PHE A 432 -24.68 -9.84 31.99
N ARG A 433 -23.53 -10.22 32.57
CA ARG A 433 -22.30 -10.58 31.83
C ARG A 433 -22.34 -12.06 31.47
N ARG A 434 -22.50 -12.37 30.18
CA ARG A 434 -22.44 -13.73 29.63
C ARG A 434 -20.98 -14.19 29.53
N ASN A 435 -20.77 -15.50 29.61
CA ASN A 435 -19.53 -16.13 29.15
C ASN A 435 -19.62 -16.33 27.63
N GLY A 436 -18.61 -15.89 26.89
CA GLY A 436 -18.53 -16.05 25.44
C GLY A 436 -17.30 -15.36 24.87
N LYS A 437 -16.94 -15.63 23.61
CA LYS A 437 -15.82 -14.93 22.96
C LYS A 437 -16.26 -13.54 22.53
N SER A 438 -16.16 -12.56 23.43
CA SER A 438 -16.30 -11.13 23.09
C SER A 438 -14.95 -10.56 22.68
N SER A 439 -14.83 -10.07 21.45
CA SER A 439 -13.55 -9.57 20.94
C SER A 439 -13.71 -8.38 19.99
N LEU A 440 -12.94 -7.31 20.25
CA LEU A 440 -12.73 -6.17 19.37
C LEU A 440 -11.25 -6.10 18.97
N THR A 441 -10.96 -6.12 17.67
CA THR A 441 -9.60 -5.89 17.14
C THR A 441 -9.63 -4.75 16.13
N ILE A 442 -8.87 -3.68 16.41
CA ILE A 442 -8.63 -2.59 15.45
C ILE A 442 -7.31 -2.87 14.73
N GLY A 443 -7.31 -2.85 13.40
CA GLY A 443 -6.16 -3.25 12.59
C GLY A 443 -4.96 -2.29 12.62
N GLU A 444 -3.90 -2.68 11.91
CA GLU A 444 -2.67 -1.88 11.76
C GLU A 444 -2.97 -0.54 11.06
N HIS A 445 -2.43 0.58 11.55
CA HIS A 445 -2.73 1.96 11.07
C HIS A 445 -4.22 2.40 11.09
N ALA A 446 -5.15 1.51 11.43
CA ALA A 446 -6.59 1.76 11.37
C ALA A 446 -7.07 2.79 12.40
N THR A 447 -8.22 3.42 12.14
CA THR A 447 -8.82 4.42 13.03
C THR A 447 -10.17 3.97 13.59
N PHE A 448 -10.34 4.00 14.91
CA PHE A 448 -11.63 3.85 15.58
C PHE A 448 -12.02 5.15 16.28
N ASN A 449 -13.07 5.80 15.79
CA ASN A 449 -13.66 7.00 16.40
C ASN A 449 -15.01 6.66 17.03
N PHE A 450 -15.22 7.08 18.27
CA PHE A 450 -16.47 6.96 19.00
C PHE A 450 -16.97 8.31 19.50
N THR A 451 -18.28 8.57 19.39
CA THR A 451 -18.96 9.69 20.04
C THR A 451 -20.37 9.28 20.47
N GLY A 452 -20.65 9.37 21.77
CA GLY A 452 -21.91 8.95 22.37
C GLY A 452 -21.83 8.99 23.89
N ARG A 453 -22.72 8.28 24.60
CA ARG A 453 -22.60 8.11 26.04
C ARG A 453 -21.72 6.92 26.40
N ASP A 454 -22.06 5.70 25.95
CA ASP A 454 -21.34 4.48 26.34
C ASP A 454 -20.50 3.92 25.21
N GLY A 455 -19.28 3.51 25.54
CA GLY A 455 -18.32 2.93 24.62
C GLY A 455 -18.50 1.42 24.42
N LEU A 456 -17.55 0.65 24.95
CA LEU A 456 -17.50 -0.81 24.84
C LEU A 456 -18.03 -1.44 26.14
N VAL A 457 -19.08 -2.25 26.05
CA VAL A 457 -19.69 -2.90 27.23
C VAL A 457 -19.74 -4.41 26.97
N PHE A 458 -18.79 -5.16 27.53
CA PHE A 458 -18.56 -6.58 27.19
C PHE A 458 -18.72 -7.53 28.39
N GLY A 459 -19.07 -8.79 28.09
CA GLY A 459 -19.17 -9.89 29.04
C GLY A 459 -17.82 -10.37 29.59
N ASN A 460 -17.79 -11.60 30.11
CA ASN A 460 -16.58 -12.20 30.68
C ASN A 460 -15.67 -12.78 29.59
N ASN A 461 -14.36 -12.81 29.86
CA ASN A 461 -13.29 -13.26 28.95
C ASN A 461 -13.18 -12.39 27.69
N ALA A 462 -13.52 -11.09 27.82
CA ALA A 462 -13.56 -10.17 26.70
C ALA A 462 -12.17 -9.65 26.33
N THR A 463 -11.97 -9.33 25.05
CA THR A 463 -10.70 -8.80 24.54
C THR A 463 -10.91 -7.53 23.72
N PHE A 464 -10.06 -6.54 23.96
CA PHE A 464 -9.93 -5.37 23.10
C PHE A 464 -8.46 -5.19 22.75
N THR A 465 -8.12 -5.24 21.45
CA THR A 465 -6.76 -5.10 20.95
C THR A 465 -6.70 -4.02 19.87
N THR A 466 -5.66 -3.19 19.89
CA THR A 466 -5.34 -2.25 18.80
C THR A 466 -4.03 -2.67 18.11
N GLY A 467 -3.99 -2.55 16.79
CA GLY A 467 -2.82 -2.89 15.98
C GLY A 467 -1.73 -1.83 16.03
N THR A 468 -0.58 -2.14 15.43
CA THR A 468 0.55 -1.21 15.35
C THR A 468 0.12 0.10 14.68
N ASN A 469 0.53 1.25 15.25
CA ASN A 469 0.21 2.60 14.74
C ASN A 469 -1.31 2.95 14.68
N ALA A 470 -2.20 2.12 15.23
CA ALA A 470 -3.64 2.34 15.23
C ALA A 470 -4.04 3.57 16.04
N LYS A 471 -5.20 4.17 15.74
CA LYS A 471 -5.67 5.41 16.37
C LYS A 471 -7.08 5.25 16.90
N VAL A 472 -7.23 5.26 18.22
CA VAL A 472 -8.50 5.09 18.93
C VAL A 472 -8.87 6.37 19.66
N ARG A 473 -10.09 6.87 19.43
CA ARG A 473 -10.59 8.09 20.05
C ARG A 473 -12.01 7.90 20.56
N PHE A 474 -12.21 8.13 21.85
CA PHE A 474 -13.51 8.11 22.51
C PHE A 474 -13.86 9.53 23.00
N GLU A 475 -15.02 10.04 22.57
CA GLU A 475 -15.60 11.32 23.00
C GLU A 475 -16.93 11.04 23.70
N ASN A 476 -16.86 10.64 24.97
CA ASN A 476 -18.01 10.32 25.80
C ASN A 476 -18.71 11.60 26.30
N LYS A 477 -20.05 11.56 26.38
CA LYS A 477 -20.88 12.65 26.92
C LYS A 477 -21.87 12.14 27.95
N GLY A 478 -21.94 12.79 29.10
CA GLY A 478 -22.80 12.40 30.22
C GLY A 478 -22.23 11.25 31.06
N ARG A 479 -23.09 10.64 31.89
CA ARG A 479 -22.82 9.62 32.93
C ARG A 479 -22.40 8.23 32.39
N GLY A 480 -21.68 8.18 31.26
CA GLY A 480 -21.31 6.96 30.57
C GLY A 480 -20.03 6.28 31.05
N THR A 481 -19.68 5.20 30.35
CA THR A 481 -18.41 4.49 30.44
C THR A 481 -17.75 4.41 29.06
N ALA A 482 -16.42 4.38 28.98
CA ALA A 482 -15.71 4.06 27.74
C ALA A 482 -15.49 2.55 27.58
N ILE A 483 -15.23 1.85 28.67
CA ILE A 483 -14.92 0.41 28.72
C ILE A 483 -15.55 -0.14 30.00
N ASP A 484 -16.43 -1.13 29.90
CA ASP A 484 -16.94 -1.90 31.03
C ASP A 484 -16.98 -3.40 30.68
N PHE A 485 -15.97 -4.17 31.12
CA PHE A 485 -15.80 -5.59 30.78
C PHE A 485 -15.90 -6.50 32.01
N GLY A 486 -16.40 -7.72 31.80
CA GLY A 486 -16.49 -8.76 32.83
C GLY A 486 -15.16 -9.45 33.19
N ASP A 487 -15.25 -10.54 33.96
CA ASP A 487 -14.09 -11.22 34.54
C ASP A 487 -13.11 -11.74 33.48
N ASN A 488 -11.82 -11.80 33.83
CA ASN A 488 -10.71 -12.31 33.01
C ASN A 488 -10.58 -11.62 31.65
N SER A 489 -10.99 -10.35 31.56
CA SER A 489 -10.96 -9.57 30.32
C SER A 489 -9.68 -8.76 30.16
N ARG A 490 -9.24 -8.55 28.91
CA ARG A 490 -7.94 -7.95 28.60
C ARG A 490 -8.03 -6.83 27.57
N VAL A 491 -7.43 -5.68 27.90
CA VAL A 491 -7.21 -4.56 26.98
C VAL A 491 -5.73 -4.51 26.58
N VAL A 492 -5.45 -4.44 25.28
CA VAL A 492 -4.10 -4.36 24.72
C VAL A 492 -4.03 -3.20 23.73
N PHE A 493 -3.36 -2.13 24.13
CA PHE A 493 -3.01 -1.03 23.24
C PHE A 493 -1.69 -1.35 22.56
N GLY A 494 -1.74 -1.79 21.29
CA GLY A 494 -0.58 -2.28 20.55
C GLY A 494 0.44 -1.19 20.22
N LYS A 495 1.63 -1.62 19.78
CA LYS A 495 2.82 -0.78 19.64
C LYS A 495 2.57 0.50 18.83
N LYS A 496 3.06 1.64 19.31
CA LYS A 496 2.86 2.97 18.71
C LYS A 496 1.38 3.42 18.55
N SER A 497 0.40 2.67 19.04
CA SER A 497 -1.02 3.09 18.90
C SER A 497 -1.32 4.33 19.75
N THR A 498 -2.18 5.22 19.25
CA THR A 498 -2.64 6.42 19.96
C THR A 498 -4.06 6.21 20.46
N ASN A 499 -4.25 6.14 21.77
CA ASN A 499 -5.54 5.78 22.38
C ASN A 499 -5.95 6.89 23.37
N THR A 500 -6.93 7.71 22.98
CA THR A 500 -7.40 8.86 23.76
C THR A 500 -8.85 8.70 24.16
N PHE A 501 -9.10 8.69 25.46
CA PHE A 501 -10.42 8.57 26.07
C PHE A 501 -10.75 9.89 26.77
N HIS A 502 -11.79 10.56 26.30
CA HIS A 502 -12.23 11.85 26.83
C HIS A 502 -13.71 11.78 27.20
N SER A 503 -14.07 12.29 28.38
CA SER A 503 -15.45 12.30 28.86
C SER A 503 -15.83 13.66 29.43
N VAL A 504 -16.96 14.19 28.99
CA VAL A 504 -17.53 15.43 29.52
C VAL A 504 -18.86 15.14 30.22
N GLY A 505 -18.94 15.46 31.51
CA GLY A 505 -20.20 15.36 32.27
C GLY A 505 -20.52 13.97 32.82
N LYS A 506 -19.50 13.17 33.19
CA LYS A 506 -19.72 11.89 33.92
C LYS A 506 -20.24 12.12 35.35
N GLY A 507 -20.19 13.36 35.84
CA GLY A 507 -20.67 13.79 37.16
C GLY A 507 -22.18 13.61 37.43
N PRO A 508 -22.66 14.10 38.59
CA PRO A 508 -24.02 13.87 39.02
C PRO A 508 -24.95 14.82 38.27
N LYS A 509 -26.02 14.29 37.66
CA LYS A 509 -27.14 15.13 37.21
C LYS A 509 -27.88 15.60 38.48
N SER A 510 -28.42 16.82 38.50
CA SER A 510 -29.08 17.40 39.68
C SER A 510 -30.08 16.42 40.34
N GLY A 511 -29.84 16.09 41.61
CA GLY A 511 -30.64 15.12 42.38
C GLY A 511 -30.24 13.63 42.24
N GLY A 512 -29.27 13.29 41.40
CA GLY A 512 -28.79 11.91 41.19
C GLY A 512 -27.43 11.62 41.84
N GLY A 513 -27.21 10.38 42.26
CA GLY A 513 -25.93 9.91 42.79
C GLY A 513 -24.83 9.67 41.74
N PRO A 514 -23.66 9.14 42.15
CA PRO A 514 -22.55 8.82 41.25
C PRO A 514 -22.98 7.88 40.11
N SER A 515 -22.27 7.94 38.99
CA SER A 515 -22.54 7.09 37.82
C SER A 515 -21.89 5.71 37.97
N GLY A 516 -20.63 5.70 38.38
CA GLY A 516 -19.86 4.54 38.80
C GLY A 516 -19.98 4.24 40.30
N SER A 517 -19.20 3.27 40.74
CA SER A 517 -19.04 2.86 42.13
C SER A 517 -17.86 1.89 42.21
N TYR A 518 -17.33 1.62 43.39
CA TYR A 518 -16.26 0.64 43.67
C TYR A 518 -16.49 -0.82 43.16
N ASN A 519 -17.60 -1.12 42.49
CA ASN A 519 -18.02 -2.46 42.05
C ASN A 519 -18.74 -2.50 40.69
N ALA A 520 -18.86 -1.38 39.96
CA ALA A 520 -19.36 -1.32 38.58
C ALA A 520 -19.27 0.10 37.98
N TYR A 521 -19.25 0.17 36.64
CA TYR A 521 -19.65 1.35 35.85
C TYR A 521 -18.81 2.64 35.97
N ASN A 522 -17.56 2.48 36.38
CA ASN A 522 -16.52 3.52 36.31
C ASN A 522 -16.18 3.84 34.84
N TYR A 523 -15.32 4.83 34.58
CA TYR A 523 -15.10 5.25 33.19
C TYR A 523 -14.35 4.19 32.36
N ILE A 524 -13.43 3.48 32.99
CA ILE A 524 -12.87 2.21 32.53
C ILE A 524 -13.03 1.22 33.68
N GLY A 525 -13.82 0.16 33.48
CA GLY A 525 -14.03 -0.94 34.43
C GLY A 525 -13.63 -2.26 33.80
N LEU A 526 -12.80 -3.04 34.49
CA LEU A 526 -12.55 -4.45 34.21
C LEU A 526 -12.76 -5.23 35.52
N ASN A 527 -13.51 -6.34 35.49
CA ASN A 527 -13.80 -7.10 36.70
C ASN A 527 -12.62 -8.01 37.16
N GLU A 528 -12.90 -9.15 37.80
CA GLU A 528 -11.89 -9.99 38.44
C GLU A 528 -10.85 -10.52 37.44
N ASN A 529 -9.55 -10.35 37.73
CA ASN A 529 -8.42 -10.62 36.82
C ASN A 529 -8.44 -9.79 35.51
N GLY A 530 -9.11 -8.64 35.51
CA GLY A 530 -9.06 -7.69 34.41
C GLY A 530 -7.67 -7.05 34.27
N SER A 531 -7.13 -6.98 33.04
CA SER A 531 -5.79 -6.42 32.79
C SER A 531 -5.72 -5.43 31.60
N ILE A 532 -4.89 -4.40 31.76
CA ILE A 532 -4.57 -3.39 30.73
C ILE A 532 -3.07 -3.46 30.39
N LEU A 533 -2.75 -3.57 29.10
CA LEU A 533 -1.39 -3.46 28.56
C LEU A 533 -1.29 -2.26 27.61
N VAL A 534 -0.37 -1.35 27.90
CA VAL A 534 0.09 -0.26 27.02
C VAL A 534 1.44 -0.68 26.43
N ASP A 535 1.47 -1.15 25.19
CA ASP A 535 2.67 -1.75 24.59
C ASP A 535 3.69 -0.71 24.09
N ASP A 536 4.84 -1.14 23.56
CA ASP A 536 5.98 -0.27 23.21
C ASP A 536 5.56 0.97 22.40
N TYR A 537 5.93 2.16 22.90
CA TYR A 537 5.61 3.48 22.33
C TYR A 537 4.11 3.80 22.16
N ALA A 538 3.20 2.97 22.69
CA ALA A 538 1.77 3.27 22.66
C ALA A 538 1.43 4.42 23.62
N THR A 539 0.45 5.24 23.25
CA THR A 539 -0.12 6.28 24.11
C THR A 539 -1.48 5.83 24.63
N PHE A 540 -1.64 5.85 25.94
CA PHE A 540 -2.91 5.70 26.65
C PHE A 540 -3.18 6.96 27.47
N ARG A 541 -4.16 7.76 27.03
CA ARG A 541 -4.56 9.01 27.68
C ARG A 541 -6.03 9.00 28.05
N VAL A 542 -6.33 9.40 29.28
CA VAL A 542 -7.68 9.52 29.85
C VAL A 542 -7.86 10.93 30.39
N GLN A 543 -8.94 11.63 29.99
CA GLN A 543 -9.23 13.00 30.42
C GLN A 543 -10.71 13.15 30.78
N MET A 544 -11.00 13.47 32.04
CA MET A 544 -12.36 13.68 32.55
C MET A 544 -12.59 15.17 32.84
N ASP A 545 -13.66 15.72 32.26
CA ASP A 545 -14.15 17.09 32.49
C ASP A 545 -15.59 17.06 33.05
N ASN A 546 -15.93 18.04 33.88
CA ASN A 546 -17.25 18.24 34.50
C ASN A 546 -17.73 17.02 35.30
N ARG A 547 -16.87 16.50 36.17
CA ARG A 547 -17.22 15.47 37.16
C ARG A 547 -17.78 16.12 38.42
N GLY A 548 -17.08 17.09 39.01
CA GLY A 548 -17.44 17.61 40.33
C GLY A 548 -17.42 16.52 41.41
N ALA A 549 -18.07 16.73 42.55
CA ALA A 549 -18.01 15.79 43.68
C ALA A 549 -18.82 14.50 43.42
N ASN A 550 -18.14 13.37 43.17
CA ASN A 550 -18.77 12.04 43.13
C ASN A 550 -17.96 11.02 43.95
N PRO A 551 -18.42 10.59 45.14
CA PRO A 551 -17.75 9.54 45.88
C PRO A 551 -17.85 8.18 45.17
N TRP A 552 -16.76 7.40 45.21
CA TRP A 552 -16.62 6.04 44.66
C TRP A 552 -16.76 5.91 43.14
N ASP A 553 -16.90 7.01 42.41
CA ASP A 553 -16.94 7.03 40.94
C ASP A 553 -15.52 7.17 40.40
N ASP A 554 -14.81 6.05 40.26
CA ASP A 554 -13.40 6.01 39.86
C ASP A 554 -13.21 6.31 38.37
N VAL A 555 -12.00 6.68 37.96
CA VAL A 555 -11.65 6.75 36.53
C VAL A 555 -11.41 5.34 35.98
N ILE A 556 -10.43 4.63 36.53
CA ILE A 556 -10.12 3.23 36.20
C ILE A 556 -10.35 2.37 37.43
N ASN A 557 -11.15 1.33 37.29
CA ASN A 557 -11.39 0.34 38.35
C ASN A 557 -11.06 -1.05 37.80
N LEU A 558 -10.13 -1.73 38.47
CA LEU A 558 -9.69 -3.08 38.16
C LEU A 558 -10.17 -3.95 39.32
N ASP A 559 -11.41 -4.48 39.21
CA ASP A 559 -12.19 -5.02 40.33
C ASP A 559 -11.76 -6.45 40.75
N SER A 560 -10.45 -6.60 40.88
CA SER A 560 -9.76 -7.86 41.17
C SER A 560 -9.62 -8.04 42.68
N LYS A 561 -10.65 -8.61 43.30
CA LYS A 561 -10.84 -8.70 44.75
C LYS A 561 -10.20 -9.92 45.41
N HIS A 562 -9.93 -10.99 44.66
CA HIS A 562 -9.64 -12.30 45.23
C HIS A 562 -8.26 -12.90 44.86
N GLY A 563 -7.61 -13.54 45.84
CA GLY A 563 -6.50 -14.48 45.60
C GLY A 563 -5.13 -13.85 45.36
N TRP A 564 -4.28 -14.56 44.61
CA TRP A 564 -2.95 -14.14 44.18
C TRP A 564 -2.99 -13.81 42.69
N LYS A 565 -2.32 -12.73 42.27
CA LYS A 565 -2.21 -12.35 40.85
C LYS A 565 -0.86 -12.80 40.29
N ASP A 566 -0.90 -13.55 39.21
CA ASP A 566 0.25 -14.09 38.48
C ASP A 566 0.75 -13.16 37.36
N HIS A 567 0.02 -12.08 37.07
CA HIS A 567 0.35 -11.08 36.06
C HIS A 567 0.03 -9.64 36.57
N PRO A 568 0.66 -8.59 36.01
CA PRO A 568 0.28 -7.21 36.31
C PRO A 568 -1.14 -6.89 35.81
N LEU A 569 -1.95 -6.22 36.65
CA LEU A 569 -3.29 -5.76 36.26
C LEU A 569 -3.21 -4.50 35.38
N PHE A 570 -2.11 -3.75 35.48
CA PHE A 570 -1.79 -2.66 34.58
C PHE A 570 -0.29 -2.76 34.22
N GLN A 571 0.01 -2.74 32.94
CA GLN A 571 1.39 -2.76 32.41
C GLN A 571 1.56 -1.68 31.34
N ALA A 572 2.67 -0.95 31.38
CA ALA A 572 3.11 -0.04 30.33
C ALA A 572 4.56 -0.32 29.93
N ASN A 573 4.85 -0.35 28.63
CA ASN A 573 6.12 -0.82 28.06
C ASN A 573 7.00 0.34 27.51
N LYS A 574 8.10 -0.01 26.83
CA LYS A 574 9.21 0.90 26.50
C LYS A 574 8.73 2.10 25.68
N GLY A 575 9.04 3.31 26.14
CA GLY A 575 8.70 4.56 25.47
C GLY A 575 7.20 4.89 25.40
N SER A 576 6.33 4.09 26.05
CA SER A 576 4.89 4.37 26.10
C SER A 576 4.54 5.62 26.91
N ILE A 577 3.33 6.14 26.72
CA ILE A 577 2.80 7.28 27.48
C ILE A 577 1.53 6.84 28.23
N VAL A 578 1.48 7.11 29.52
CA VAL A 578 0.27 7.01 30.35
C VAL A 578 -0.05 8.39 30.90
N ASP A 579 -1.26 8.91 30.66
CA ASP A 579 -1.67 10.26 31.13
C ASP A 579 -3.14 10.28 31.52
N ILE A 580 -3.42 10.21 32.82
CA ILE A 580 -4.77 10.11 33.40
C ILE A 580 -5.08 11.39 34.18
N ARG A 581 -6.18 12.07 33.83
CA ARG A 581 -6.61 13.34 34.42
C ARG A 581 -8.08 13.30 34.82
N ASP A 582 -8.40 13.80 36.02
CA ASP A 582 -9.76 13.83 36.55
C ASP A 582 -10.06 15.08 37.38
N ASP A 583 -11.16 15.78 37.06
CA ASP A 583 -11.67 16.93 37.82
C ASP A 583 -12.69 16.58 38.92
N ASN A 584 -12.88 15.30 39.24
CA ASN A 584 -13.69 14.88 40.38
C ASN A 584 -13.10 15.38 41.71
N THR A 585 -13.87 16.18 42.45
CA THR A 585 -13.43 16.83 43.70
C THR A 585 -13.59 15.97 44.94
N ASP A 586 -14.32 14.86 44.89
CA ASP A 586 -14.56 14.03 46.08
C ASP A 586 -13.33 13.21 46.49
N TYR A 587 -13.13 13.02 47.79
CA TYR A 587 -12.10 12.20 48.40
C TYR A 587 -12.10 10.74 47.92
N TYR A 588 -13.26 10.15 47.61
CA TYR A 588 -13.40 8.73 47.28
C TYR A 588 -13.36 8.38 45.78
N ALA A 589 -12.89 9.28 44.92
CA ALA A 589 -12.79 9.05 43.48
C ALA A 589 -11.34 8.83 43.03
N GLU A 590 -10.90 7.57 42.96
CA GLU A 590 -9.52 7.28 42.57
C GLU A 590 -9.29 7.36 41.05
N LEU A 591 -8.05 7.67 40.64
CA LEU A 591 -7.68 7.54 39.22
C LEU A 591 -7.57 6.07 38.83
N ILE A 592 -7.03 5.24 39.74
CA ILE A 592 -6.94 3.79 39.59
C ILE A 592 -7.28 3.12 40.92
N SER A 593 -8.21 2.17 40.93
CA SER A 593 -8.59 1.42 42.14
C SER A 593 -8.58 -0.10 41.95
N VAL A 594 -8.26 -0.82 43.04
CA VAL A 594 -8.45 -2.26 43.24
C VAL A 594 -9.18 -2.44 44.59
N PRO A 595 -10.51 -2.26 44.62
CA PRO A 595 -11.25 -1.99 45.84
C PRO A 595 -11.77 -3.25 46.56
N LEU A 596 -12.10 -3.09 47.85
CA LEU A 596 -12.82 -4.05 48.72
C LEU A 596 -12.46 -5.54 48.54
N GLY A 597 -11.16 -5.86 48.51
CA GLY A 597 -10.66 -7.22 48.30
C GLY A 597 -9.47 -7.60 49.17
N SER A 598 -9.16 -8.89 49.22
CA SER A 598 -8.00 -9.46 49.92
C SER A 598 -6.81 -9.74 49.00
N SER A 599 -6.92 -9.41 47.70
CA SER A 599 -5.92 -9.66 46.65
C SER A 599 -4.47 -9.42 47.06
N THR A 600 -3.62 -10.31 46.55
CA THR A 600 -2.18 -10.37 46.81
C THR A 600 -1.41 -10.41 45.48
N ASN A 601 -0.18 -9.89 45.49
CA ASN A 601 0.66 -9.67 44.32
C ASN A 601 0.01 -8.84 43.20
N VAL A 602 -0.84 -7.88 43.57
CA VAL A 602 -1.35 -6.86 42.64
C VAL A 602 -0.17 -5.98 42.22
N VAL A 603 0.21 -6.06 40.93
CA VAL A 603 1.32 -5.30 40.35
C VAL A 603 0.79 -4.25 39.36
N PHE A 604 1.30 -3.03 39.50
CA PHE A 604 1.22 -1.96 38.51
C PHE A 604 2.63 -1.75 37.92
N GLN A 605 2.86 -2.16 36.67
CA GLN A 605 4.21 -2.28 36.11
C GLN A 605 4.49 -1.26 35.00
N PHE A 606 5.55 -0.49 35.15
CA PHE A 606 5.95 0.58 34.23
C PHE A 606 7.39 0.33 33.73
N ASN A 607 7.49 -0.44 32.63
CA ASN A 607 8.73 -0.88 32.00
C ASN A 607 9.27 0.19 31.03
N ASN A 608 10.03 1.15 31.58
CA ASN A 608 10.64 2.28 30.88
C ASN A 608 9.69 3.07 29.93
N PRO A 609 8.50 3.51 30.39
CA PRO A 609 7.67 4.44 29.64
C PRO A 609 8.39 5.79 29.46
N LEU A 610 7.99 6.55 28.44
CA LEU A 610 8.47 7.92 28.24
C LEU A 610 8.03 8.80 29.41
N TYR A 611 6.75 8.73 29.78
CA TYR A 611 6.26 9.21 31.07
C TYR A 611 4.96 8.53 31.52
N VAL A 612 4.74 8.54 32.82
CA VAL A 612 3.48 8.20 33.51
C VAL A 612 3.01 9.46 34.22
N SER A 613 1.79 9.91 33.92
CA SER A 613 1.17 11.13 34.45
C SER A 613 -0.15 10.76 35.12
N PHE A 614 -0.25 11.09 36.40
CA PHE A 614 -1.45 10.97 37.19
C PHE A 614 -1.82 12.35 37.74
N MET A 615 -2.94 12.93 37.29
CA MET A 615 -3.39 14.27 37.66
C MET A 615 -4.82 14.23 38.21
N ARG A 616 -4.97 14.00 39.52
CA ARG A 616 -6.25 14.09 40.22
C ARG A 616 -6.59 15.55 40.53
N TYR A 617 -7.87 15.87 40.70
CA TYR A 617 -8.37 17.23 40.92
C TYR A 617 -7.94 18.21 39.82
N THR A 618 -7.81 17.73 38.59
CA THR A 618 -7.20 18.43 37.45
C THR A 618 -7.98 18.15 36.17
N ASN A 619 -8.53 19.19 35.55
CA ASN A 619 -9.31 19.05 34.30
C ASN A 619 -8.41 18.80 33.07
N SER A 620 -9.01 18.57 31.91
CA SER A 620 -8.29 18.33 30.65
C SER A 620 -7.48 19.52 30.13
N GLU A 621 -7.67 20.72 30.71
CA GLU A 621 -6.89 21.94 30.43
C GLU A 621 -5.71 22.14 31.41
N GLY A 622 -5.48 21.20 32.34
CA GLY A 622 -4.42 21.26 33.36
C GLY A 622 -4.74 22.13 34.58
N ARG A 623 -5.99 22.60 34.71
CA ARG A 623 -6.44 23.52 35.77
C ARG A 623 -6.94 22.73 36.99
N SER A 624 -6.69 23.26 38.19
CA SER A 624 -7.23 22.68 39.43
C SER A 624 -8.77 22.74 39.44
N ALA A 625 -9.40 21.65 39.86
CA ALA A 625 -10.86 21.51 39.94
C ALA A 625 -11.51 22.30 41.10
N GLY A 626 -10.72 22.80 42.05
CA GLY A 626 -11.19 23.56 43.20
C GLY A 626 -10.87 22.91 44.55
N GLU A 627 -11.80 22.99 45.49
CA GLU A 627 -11.65 22.41 46.83
C GLU A 627 -11.95 20.90 46.83
N ILE A 628 -11.25 20.14 47.67
CA ILE A 628 -11.56 18.72 47.88
C ILE A 628 -12.79 18.61 48.78
N THR A 629 -13.73 17.75 48.37
CA THR A 629 -14.99 17.48 49.07
C THR A 629 -15.01 16.05 49.65
N GLY A 630 -15.95 15.79 50.57
CA GLY A 630 -16.12 14.48 51.20
C GLY A 630 -15.56 14.41 52.64
N LYS A 631 -16.04 13.42 53.41
CA LYS A 631 -15.62 13.16 54.81
C LYS A 631 -15.53 11.66 55.07
N LEU A 632 -14.61 11.26 55.94
CA LEU A 632 -14.57 9.90 56.50
C LEU A 632 -15.76 9.68 57.46
N PRO A 633 -16.48 8.54 57.39
CA PRO A 633 -17.43 8.14 58.42
C PRO A 633 -16.76 7.99 59.79
N VAL A 634 -17.48 8.37 60.85
CA VAL A 634 -17.02 8.21 62.23
C VAL A 634 -17.03 6.73 62.60
N GLY A 635 -15.86 6.17 62.96
CA GLY A 635 -15.74 4.80 63.48
C GLY A 635 -14.67 3.91 62.84
N ILE A 636 -14.16 4.25 61.64
CA ILE A 636 -12.99 3.55 61.08
C ILE A 636 -11.72 4.05 61.80
N ALA A 637 -10.86 3.13 62.22
CA ALA A 637 -9.62 3.45 62.94
C ALA A 637 -8.66 4.29 62.08
N GLN A 638 -8.62 5.60 62.33
CA GLN A 638 -7.84 6.56 61.55
C GLN A 638 -6.33 6.43 61.83
N GLY A 639 -5.59 5.87 60.87
CA GLY A 639 -4.13 6.02 60.83
C GLY A 639 -3.75 7.46 60.45
N ASN A 640 -3.69 8.37 61.43
CA ASN A 640 -3.26 9.76 61.30
C ASN A 640 -3.93 10.58 60.18
N ASN A 641 -5.13 11.12 60.42
CA ASN A 641 -5.66 12.24 59.63
C ASN A 641 -6.36 13.27 60.54
N PRO A 642 -5.79 14.48 60.76
CA PRO A 642 -6.40 15.52 61.60
C PRO A 642 -7.52 16.29 60.88
N GLU A 643 -8.29 17.08 61.64
CA GLU A 643 -9.68 17.43 61.36
C GLU A 643 -9.97 18.44 60.22
N HIS A 644 -8.98 18.78 59.38
CA HIS A 644 -9.11 19.78 58.30
C HIS A 644 -8.73 19.19 56.92
N ILE A 645 -9.68 18.40 56.41
CA ILE A 645 -9.81 17.77 55.07
C ILE A 645 -8.99 18.46 53.95
N GLY A 646 -8.23 17.74 53.11
CA GLY A 646 -7.99 16.29 53.06
C GLY A 646 -7.16 15.89 51.83
N HIS A 647 -6.72 14.63 51.78
CA HIS A 647 -5.87 14.07 50.70
C HIS A 647 -6.44 12.73 50.22
N GLY A 648 -6.92 12.65 48.98
CA GLY A 648 -7.44 11.40 48.40
C GLY A 648 -6.37 10.62 47.63
N ASN A 649 -6.49 9.29 47.57
CA ASN A 649 -5.48 8.41 46.95
C ASN A 649 -5.37 8.63 45.42
N ILE A 650 -4.17 8.62 44.82
CA ILE A 650 -4.10 8.53 43.33
C ILE A 650 -4.38 7.09 42.90
N LEU A 651 -3.75 6.14 43.58
CA LEU A 651 -3.90 4.70 43.43
C LEU A 651 -4.40 4.09 44.75
N TYR A 652 -5.52 3.37 44.73
CA TYR A 652 -6.04 2.64 45.88
C TYR A 652 -5.98 1.12 45.66
N ILE A 653 -5.49 0.39 46.67
CA ILE A 653 -5.50 -1.07 46.73
C ILE A 653 -5.95 -1.48 48.13
N ALA A 654 -7.04 -2.24 48.23
CA ALA A 654 -7.66 -2.56 49.52
C ALA A 654 -6.73 -3.31 50.49
N ASN A 655 -5.99 -4.31 50.01
CA ASN A 655 -5.02 -5.05 50.83
C ASN A 655 -3.63 -4.37 50.85
N GLY A 656 -3.55 -3.23 51.55
CA GLY A 656 -2.32 -2.44 51.70
C GLY A 656 -1.26 -3.01 52.65
N SER A 657 -1.35 -4.28 53.07
CA SER A 657 -0.36 -4.91 53.95
C SER A 657 0.97 -5.18 53.22
N ARG A 658 2.13 -4.91 53.83
CA ARG A 658 3.44 -5.27 53.22
C ARG A 658 3.61 -6.79 52.99
N ARG A 659 2.76 -7.62 53.60
CA ARG A 659 2.70 -9.08 53.34
C ARG A 659 1.84 -9.47 52.15
N SER A 660 1.04 -8.56 51.58
CA SER A 660 0.22 -8.87 50.40
C SER A 660 1.05 -8.96 49.12
N GLY A 661 2.25 -8.39 49.11
CA GLY A 661 3.05 -8.25 47.89
C GLY A 661 2.47 -7.23 46.90
N ASN A 662 1.48 -6.40 47.30
CA ASN A 662 0.91 -5.39 46.40
C ASN A 662 1.88 -4.20 46.26
N HIS A 663 2.20 -3.84 45.01
CA HIS A 663 3.27 -2.89 44.71
C HIS A 663 3.13 -2.22 43.32
N ILE A 664 3.89 -1.15 43.14
CA ILE A 664 4.08 -0.47 41.85
C ILE A 664 5.56 -0.61 41.45
N GLU A 665 5.83 -0.96 40.19
CA GLU A 665 7.18 -1.10 39.64
C GLU A 665 7.46 -0.01 38.62
N PHE A 666 8.57 0.70 38.78
CA PHE A 666 9.13 1.58 37.76
C PHE A 666 10.42 0.97 37.22
N ASN A 667 10.31 0.02 36.30
CA ASN A 667 11.43 -0.73 35.74
C ASN A 667 12.09 0.10 34.64
N GLY A 668 13.02 0.99 35.03
CA GLY A 668 13.81 1.80 34.09
C GLY A 668 14.74 0.97 33.19
N PRO A 669 15.54 1.61 32.31
CA PRO A 669 16.55 0.89 31.54
C PRO A 669 17.54 0.20 32.49
N THR A 670 17.87 -1.06 32.21
CA THR A 670 18.72 -1.90 33.05
C THR A 670 20.20 -1.59 32.87
N GLY A 671 20.60 -0.36 33.22
CA GLY A 671 21.98 0.09 33.12
C GLY A 671 22.94 -0.79 33.91
N THR A 672 24.01 -1.27 33.26
CA THR A 672 25.15 -1.86 33.95
C THR A 672 25.86 -0.84 34.87
N ARG A 673 26.92 -1.27 35.56
CA ARG A 673 27.72 -0.41 36.45
C ARG A 673 28.36 0.82 35.77
N VAL A 674 28.31 0.92 34.44
CA VAL A 674 28.91 2.02 33.66
C VAL A 674 28.10 3.31 33.78
N ASN A 675 26.76 3.27 33.67
CA ASN A 675 25.90 4.46 33.64
C ASN A 675 24.78 4.43 34.70
N PRO A 676 25.10 4.48 36.01
CA PRO A 676 24.12 4.41 37.11
C PRO A 676 23.17 5.62 37.20
N GLY A 677 23.26 6.59 36.28
CA GLY A 677 22.34 7.72 36.16
C GLY A 677 21.10 7.44 35.30
N ALA A 678 21.14 6.46 34.40
CA ALA A 678 20.11 6.27 33.37
C ALA A 678 18.91 5.43 33.84
N GLY A 679 19.12 4.41 34.68
CA GLY A 679 18.06 3.62 35.35
C GLY A 679 17.30 4.38 36.44
N ARG A 680 17.09 5.68 36.25
CA ARG A 680 16.48 6.63 37.20
C ARG A 680 15.34 7.38 36.52
N TYR A 681 14.50 8.00 37.34
CA TYR A 681 13.35 8.77 36.96
C TYR A 681 13.47 10.20 37.50
N THR A 682 13.02 11.15 36.70
CA THR A 682 12.61 12.45 37.17
C THR A 682 11.17 12.32 37.64
N VAL A 683 10.91 12.68 38.89
CA VAL A 683 9.58 12.62 39.50
C VAL A 683 9.13 14.02 39.87
N TYR A 684 7.93 14.38 39.44
CA TYR A 684 7.20 15.57 39.88
C TYR A 684 6.08 15.17 40.84
N SER A 685 5.85 15.99 41.85
CA SER A 685 4.74 15.84 42.80
C SER A 685 4.08 17.17 43.16
N LEU A 686 2.76 17.14 43.35
CA LEU A 686 1.96 18.20 43.95
C LEU A 686 1.14 17.61 45.12
N ASN A 687 1.37 18.07 46.34
CA ASN A 687 0.71 17.51 47.53
C ASN A 687 -0.52 18.31 48.01
N GLN A 688 -0.55 19.64 47.85
CA GLN A 688 -1.61 20.51 48.42
C GLN A 688 -1.91 21.73 47.54
N ASP A 689 -3.11 22.30 47.68
CA ASP A 689 -3.44 23.62 47.11
C ASP A 689 -2.58 24.73 47.75
N GLY A 690 -2.13 25.69 46.94
CA GLY A 690 -1.21 26.79 47.27
C GLY A 690 -1.64 27.83 48.32
N ARG A 691 -2.48 27.47 49.29
CA ARG A 691 -3.15 28.38 50.23
C ARG A 691 -2.37 28.63 51.53
N ASN A 692 -1.63 27.63 52.03
CA ASN A 692 -0.75 27.81 53.18
C ASN A 692 0.50 28.60 52.75
N VAL A 693 0.55 29.88 53.13
CA VAL A 693 1.59 30.83 52.72
C VAL A 693 3.01 30.39 53.13
N VAL A 694 3.14 29.64 54.24
CA VAL A 694 4.44 29.18 54.76
C VAL A 694 4.96 27.95 54.01
N SER A 695 4.07 27.08 53.51
CA SER A 695 4.46 25.88 52.74
C SER A 695 4.26 25.98 51.23
N ARG A 696 3.68 27.08 50.71
CA ARG A 696 3.42 27.30 49.28
C ARG A 696 4.63 26.98 48.39
N ASN A 697 5.83 27.36 48.83
CA ASN A 697 7.09 27.13 48.11
C ASN A 697 7.68 25.71 48.31
N LYS A 698 6.89 24.73 48.76
CA LYS A 698 7.25 23.31 48.90
C LYS A 698 6.16 22.36 48.39
N MET A 699 4.95 22.85 48.17
CA MET A 699 3.78 22.07 47.77
C MET A 699 3.95 21.36 46.42
N SER A 700 4.68 21.99 45.49
CA SER A 700 5.22 21.33 44.30
C SER A 700 6.72 21.05 44.47
N SER A 701 7.15 19.87 44.01
CA SER A 701 8.55 19.44 44.06
C SER A 701 8.91 18.57 42.86
N VAL A 702 10.17 18.66 42.42
CA VAL A 702 10.76 17.82 41.36
C VAL A 702 12.04 17.20 41.88
N TRP A 703 12.19 15.88 41.80
CA TRP A 703 13.44 15.16 42.02
C TRP A 703 13.92 14.62 40.67
N THR A 704 15.21 14.74 40.35
CA THR A 704 15.74 14.32 39.02
C THR A 704 16.46 12.97 39.06
N ASP A 705 16.40 12.25 40.18
CA ASP A 705 17.36 11.18 40.47
C ASP A 705 16.78 9.99 41.28
N ILE A 706 15.48 9.74 41.19
CA ILE A 706 14.85 8.61 41.87
C ILE A 706 15.17 7.32 41.11
N GLN A 707 15.66 6.27 41.77
CA GLN A 707 15.93 4.99 41.12
C GLN A 707 14.64 4.25 40.79
N GLY A 708 14.66 3.48 39.70
CA GLY A 708 13.61 2.53 39.39
C GLY A 708 13.58 1.31 40.33
N GLY A 709 12.50 0.53 40.25
CA GLY A 709 12.27 -0.70 41.00
C GLY A 709 10.85 -0.82 41.56
N ALA A 710 10.62 -1.89 42.32
CA ALA A 710 9.38 -2.14 43.05
C ALA A 710 9.29 -1.29 44.33
N MET A 711 8.17 -0.58 44.51
CA MET A 711 7.81 0.12 45.75
C MET A 711 6.51 -0.50 46.30
N SER A 712 6.53 -1.07 47.51
CA SER A 712 5.30 -1.60 48.11
C SER A 712 4.28 -0.49 48.36
N ILE A 713 3.01 -0.75 48.03
CA ILE A 713 1.89 0.18 48.33
C ILE A 713 1.78 0.43 49.85
N ALA A 714 2.19 -0.57 50.66
CA ALA A 714 2.29 -0.47 52.11
C ALA A 714 3.33 0.55 52.58
N GLY A 715 4.38 0.80 51.79
CA GLY A 715 5.53 1.65 52.15
C GLY A 715 5.16 3.10 52.44
N PHE A 716 4.06 3.57 51.85
CA PHE A 716 3.56 4.94 51.98
C PHE A 716 2.58 5.14 53.14
N GLN A 717 2.01 4.05 53.69
CA GLN A 717 1.01 4.16 54.76
C GLN A 717 1.57 4.79 56.05
N PRO A 718 0.75 5.52 56.83
CA PRO A 718 1.17 6.14 58.09
C PRO A 718 1.78 5.15 59.10
N GLY A 719 3.11 5.20 59.22
CA GLY A 719 3.89 4.34 60.12
C GLY A 719 4.91 3.46 59.39
N SER A 720 4.72 3.24 58.09
CA SER A 720 5.68 2.57 57.21
C SER A 720 6.89 3.44 56.88
N THR A 721 7.91 2.81 56.32
CA THR A 721 9.06 3.46 55.68
C THR A 721 8.97 3.27 54.16
N PRO A 722 8.88 4.35 53.36
CA PRO A 722 8.83 4.21 51.91
C PRO A 722 10.10 3.57 51.34
N GLU A 723 9.92 2.66 50.38
CA GLU A 723 10.98 1.87 49.74
C GLU A 723 11.53 2.60 48.51
N ILE A 724 11.91 3.87 48.68
CA ILE A 724 12.47 4.73 47.63
C ILE A 724 13.99 4.83 47.78
N ASN A 725 14.73 4.78 46.67
CA ASN A 725 16.19 4.94 46.62
C ASN A 725 16.58 6.06 45.63
N PRO A 726 17.51 6.99 45.94
CA PRO A 726 18.03 7.29 47.27
C PRO A 726 16.95 7.95 48.13
N ARG A 727 16.70 7.37 49.30
CA ARG A 727 15.65 7.81 50.24
C ARG A 727 15.81 9.28 50.68
N ASN A 728 17.04 9.78 50.65
CA ASN A 728 17.44 11.13 50.99
C ASN A 728 17.63 12.07 49.78
N SER A 729 17.10 11.73 48.59
CA SER A 729 17.02 12.68 47.46
C SER A 729 16.29 13.96 47.88
N LEU A 730 16.80 15.10 47.43
CA LEU A 730 16.26 16.43 47.71
C LEU A 730 15.71 17.07 46.44
N SER A 731 14.54 17.71 46.53
CA SER A 731 13.91 18.32 45.37
C SER A 731 14.68 19.53 44.85
N VAL A 732 14.68 19.69 43.53
CA VAL A 732 15.33 20.79 42.80
C VAL A 732 14.52 22.07 42.98
N ARG A 733 15.22 23.19 43.21
CA ARG A 733 14.62 24.53 43.24
C ARG A 733 14.00 24.89 41.87
N THR A 734 12.81 25.48 41.88
CA THR A 734 12.15 26.08 40.71
C THR A 734 11.83 27.56 40.99
N LEU A 735 11.07 28.24 40.12
CA LEU A 735 10.49 29.55 40.46
C LEU A 735 9.31 29.44 41.44
N SER A 736 8.63 28.28 41.48
CA SER A 736 7.46 28.04 42.33
C SER A 736 7.81 27.36 43.66
N SER A 737 9.02 26.81 43.79
CA SER A 737 9.43 25.97 44.92
C SER A 737 10.89 26.23 45.31
N THR A 738 11.18 26.33 46.61
CA THR A 738 12.57 26.50 47.11
C THR A 738 13.44 25.28 46.84
N GLY A 739 12.83 24.12 46.54
CA GLY A 739 13.49 22.83 46.59
C GLY A 739 13.81 22.39 48.02
N GLY A 740 14.67 21.38 48.15
CA GLY A 740 15.14 20.87 49.44
C GLY A 740 14.14 19.97 50.18
N VAL A 741 13.11 19.47 49.50
CA VAL A 741 12.15 18.50 50.08
C VAL A 741 12.67 17.08 49.89
N LEU A 742 12.60 16.25 50.94
CA LEU A 742 13.01 14.84 50.86
C LEU A 742 12.02 14.03 50.01
N ALA A 743 12.51 13.09 49.19
CA ALA A 743 11.67 12.19 48.41
C ALA A 743 10.69 11.37 49.28
N THR A 744 11.07 11.04 50.52
CA THR A 744 10.19 10.41 51.54
C THR A 744 9.68 11.39 52.61
N ASP A 745 9.53 12.67 52.27
CA ASP A 745 8.72 13.59 53.08
C ASP A 745 7.24 13.16 53.04
N LYS A 746 6.55 13.18 54.19
CA LYS A 746 5.18 12.67 54.32
C LYS A 746 4.09 13.67 53.91
N THR A 747 4.45 14.90 53.56
CA THR A 747 3.49 15.99 53.26
C THR A 747 3.85 16.72 51.96
N TYR A 748 5.08 16.54 51.46
CA TYR A 748 5.59 17.19 50.25
C TYR A 748 6.36 16.24 49.32
N GLY A 749 6.39 14.94 49.62
CA GLY A 749 7.20 13.94 48.92
C GLY A 749 6.55 13.30 47.70
N ILE A 750 7.00 12.08 47.39
CA ILE A 750 6.63 11.32 46.18
C ILE A 750 5.34 10.48 46.35
N ASP A 751 4.76 10.41 47.55
CA ASP A 751 3.66 9.52 47.97
C ASP A 751 2.40 9.50 47.06
N PRO A 752 2.24 8.49 46.18
CA PRO A 752 1.09 8.37 45.29
C PRO A 752 -0.15 7.78 45.99
N VAL A 753 -0.07 7.41 47.27
CA VAL A 753 -1.13 6.70 47.98
C VAL A 753 -1.88 7.62 48.93
N VAL A 754 -1.18 8.46 49.71
CA VAL A 754 -1.82 9.14 50.88
C VAL A 754 -1.79 10.68 50.80
N SER A 755 -0.94 11.30 49.98
CA SER A 755 -0.76 12.77 50.01
C SER A 755 -0.81 13.50 48.66
N ASN A 756 -0.45 12.88 47.54
CA ASN A 756 -0.36 13.57 46.26
C ASN A 756 -1.71 13.81 45.56
N ARG A 757 -1.85 14.97 44.92
CA ARG A 757 -2.88 15.25 43.91
C ARG A 757 -2.38 14.96 42.49
N GLN A 758 -1.15 15.35 42.20
CA GLN A 758 -0.50 15.12 40.92
C GLN A 758 0.84 14.42 41.15
N ASN A 759 1.14 13.42 40.33
CA ASN A 759 2.36 12.62 40.41
C ASN A 759 2.75 12.21 38.99
N ILE A 760 3.97 12.59 38.57
CA ILE A 760 4.43 12.36 37.18
C ILE A 760 5.83 11.76 37.23
N TRP A 761 6.01 10.59 36.62
CA TRP A 761 7.29 9.90 36.48
C TRP A 761 7.74 9.98 35.03
N VAL A 762 8.90 10.57 34.80
CA VAL A 762 9.58 10.67 33.50
C VAL A 762 10.82 9.79 33.57
N SER A 763 11.01 8.87 32.63
CA SER A 763 12.23 8.08 32.57
C SER A 763 13.42 8.96 32.16
N ASN A 764 14.50 8.94 32.93
CA ASN A 764 15.70 9.71 32.60
C ASN A 764 16.48 9.11 31.42
N GLY A 765 16.23 7.85 31.06
CA GLY A 765 16.87 7.16 29.95
C GLY A 765 15.89 6.26 29.20
N THR A 766 15.74 6.47 27.89
CA THR A 766 14.97 5.58 27.02
C THR A 766 15.68 5.40 25.68
N SER A 767 15.31 4.39 24.91
CA SER A 767 15.83 4.24 23.54
C SER A 767 14.72 4.58 22.56
N ILE A 768 15.05 5.35 21.53
CA ILE A 768 14.16 5.65 20.41
C ILE A 768 14.58 4.83 19.19
N ASN A 769 13.60 4.44 18.38
CA ASN A 769 13.82 3.69 17.15
C ASN A 769 13.25 4.45 15.93
N PRO A 770 13.87 5.55 15.49
CA PRO A 770 13.57 6.17 14.20
C PRO A 770 13.62 5.15 13.07
N HIS A 771 12.57 5.19 12.23
CA HIS A 771 12.56 4.52 10.93
C HIS A 771 12.80 5.56 9.83
N ALA A 772 13.23 5.11 8.67
CA ALA A 772 13.32 5.91 7.45
C ALA A 772 12.94 5.07 6.24
N THR A 773 12.29 5.66 5.24
CA THR A 773 12.16 5.10 3.89
C THR A 773 12.95 5.97 2.93
N HIS A 774 13.71 5.34 2.06
CA HIS A 774 14.47 5.99 0.99
C HIS A 774 14.12 5.31 -0.34
N THR A 775 13.89 6.09 -1.39
CA THR A 775 13.52 5.59 -2.72
C THR A 775 14.57 5.95 -3.77
N ASN A 776 14.82 5.02 -4.70
CA ASN A 776 15.52 5.25 -5.94
C ASN A 776 14.50 5.25 -7.10
N THR A 777 14.39 6.38 -7.79
CA THR A 777 13.47 6.59 -8.92
C THR A 777 14.27 6.82 -10.20
N ILE A 778 14.07 5.96 -11.20
CA ILE A 778 14.67 6.11 -12.53
C ILE A 778 13.57 6.42 -13.53
N ARG A 779 13.71 7.53 -14.26
CA ARG A 779 12.80 7.97 -15.33
C ARG A 779 13.48 7.85 -16.69
N TYR A 780 12.66 7.65 -17.72
CA TYR A 780 13.11 7.50 -19.10
C TYR A 780 12.45 8.58 -20.00
N VAL A 781 13.25 9.36 -20.72
CA VAL A 781 12.81 10.44 -21.63
C VAL A 781 13.56 10.44 -22.95
N TYR A 782 13.01 11.07 -23.98
CA TYR A 782 13.72 11.41 -25.23
C TYR A 782 14.40 12.79 -25.13
N GLU A 783 15.16 13.20 -26.15
CA GLU A 783 15.93 14.47 -26.13
C GLU A 783 15.05 15.74 -26.10
N ASP A 784 13.78 15.64 -26.52
CA ASP A 784 12.78 16.72 -26.38
C ASP A 784 12.19 16.82 -24.95
N GLY A 785 12.56 15.90 -24.06
CA GLY A 785 12.02 15.79 -22.70
C GLY A 785 10.70 15.01 -22.59
N SER A 786 10.16 14.49 -23.69
CA SER A 786 8.95 13.65 -23.66
C SER A 786 9.24 12.29 -23.00
N PRO A 787 8.30 11.71 -22.23
CA PRO A 787 8.53 10.47 -21.52
C PRO A 787 8.49 9.25 -22.46
N VAL A 788 9.43 8.31 -22.28
CA VAL A 788 9.32 6.98 -22.89
C VAL A 788 8.13 6.27 -22.25
N LEU A 789 7.17 5.82 -23.08
CA LEU A 789 5.94 5.17 -22.61
C LEU A 789 6.07 3.65 -22.50
N ASP A 790 5.22 3.05 -21.66
CA ASP A 790 4.95 1.61 -21.60
C ASP A 790 3.84 1.18 -22.57
N GLU A 791 3.60 -0.13 -22.64
CA GLU A 791 2.56 -0.74 -23.48
C GLU A 791 1.13 -0.24 -23.18
N ASN A 792 0.93 0.44 -22.04
CA ASN A 792 -0.34 1.04 -21.61
C ASN A 792 -0.36 2.56 -21.79
N GLY A 793 0.62 3.15 -22.48
CA GLY A 793 0.72 4.59 -22.74
C GLY A 793 1.13 5.43 -21.52
N LYS A 794 1.69 4.83 -20.46
CA LYS A 794 2.14 5.55 -19.25
C LYS A 794 3.66 5.72 -19.24
N PRO A 795 4.20 6.79 -18.64
CA PRO A 795 5.66 6.98 -18.53
C PRO A 795 6.35 5.79 -17.84
N LYS A 796 7.35 5.19 -18.49
CA LYS A 796 8.22 4.18 -17.87
C LYS A 796 9.01 4.83 -16.74
N VAL A 797 8.75 4.36 -15.51
CA VAL A 797 9.47 4.77 -14.30
C VAL A 797 9.72 3.52 -13.45
N VAL A 798 10.99 3.29 -13.10
CA VAL A 798 11.35 2.22 -12.14
C VAL A 798 11.52 2.86 -10.77
N VAL A 799 10.79 2.34 -9.77
CA VAL A 799 10.90 2.78 -8.38
C VAL A 799 11.28 1.59 -7.51
N GLN A 800 12.42 1.70 -6.85
CA GLN A 800 12.87 0.80 -5.79
C GLN A 800 12.79 1.55 -4.46
N SER A 801 12.49 0.87 -3.36
CA SER A 801 12.48 1.48 -2.02
C SER A 801 13.16 0.60 -0.98
N SER A 802 13.95 1.24 -0.11
CA SER A 802 14.61 0.63 1.03
C SER A 802 14.08 1.24 2.33
N ASP A 803 13.69 0.39 3.27
CA ASP A 803 13.26 0.77 4.61
C ASP A 803 14.42 0.55 5.59
N TRP A 804 14.57 1.48 6.52
CA TRP A 804 15.69 1.60 7.43
C TRP A 804 15.21 1.78 8.87
N LYS A 805 16.00 1.30 9.82
CA LYS A 805 15.79 1.45 11.27
C LYS A 805 17.09 1.90 11.92
N ARG A 806 16.99 2.67 12.99
CA ARG A 806 18.14 3.11 13.80
C ARG A 806 17.71 3.17 15.26
N LEU A 807 18.31 2.33 16.10
CA LEU A 807 18.21 2.47 17.54
C LEU A 807 19.18 3.56 18.02
N LEU A 808 18.67 4.51 18.79
CA LEU A 808 19.43 5.50 19.56
C LEU A 808 19.10 5.34 21.05
N GLU A 809 20.12 5.23 21.87
CA GLU A 809 20.04 5.30 23.33
C GLU A 809 20.11 6.77 23.77
N VAL A 810 19.13 7.25 24.54
CA VAL A 810 19.01 8.68 24.86
C VAL A 810 18.68 8.93 26.34
N ALA A 811 19.32 9.93 26.95
CA ALA A 811 19.09 10.31 28.34
C ALA A 811 18.98 11.82 28.55
N ILE A 812 18.19 12.24 29.54
CA ILE A 812 18.02 13.64 29.94
C ILE A 812 19.37 14.20 30.41
N ASP A 813 19.77 15.36 29.90
CA ASP A 813 20.84 16.12 30.54
C ASP A 813 20.38 16.69 31.88
N HIS A 814 20.61 15.95 32.96
CA HIS A 814 20.28 16.40 34.30
C HIS A 814 20.92 17.75 34.68
N CYS A 815 22.02 18.17 34.05
CA CYS A 815 22.63 19.47 34.33
C CYS A 815 21.87 20.61 33.66
N GLN A 816 21.70 20.58 32.33
CA GLN A 816 20.87 21.54 31.58
C GLN A 816 19.41 21.56 32.09
N PHE A 817 18.82 20.40 32.37
CA PHE A 817 17.44 20.32 32.83
C PHE A 817 17.25 20.87 34.25
N ARG A 818 18.22 20.73 35.16
CA ARG A 818 18.18 21.43 36.46
C ARG A 818 18.24 22.96 36.31
N GLU A 819 18.96 23.48 35.31
CA GLU A 819 18.93 24.92 35.02
C GLU A 819 17.61 25.38 34.37
N ILE A 820 16.94 24.52 33.59
CA ILE A 820 15.58 24.78 33.10
C ILE A 820 14.57 24.83 34.25
N LEU A 821 14.62 23.86 35.17
CA LEU A 821 13.75 23.80 36.34
C LEU A 821 13.90 25.05 37.22
N LYS A 822 15.15 25.46 37.53
CA LYS A 822 15.45 26.70 38.27
C LYS A 822 14.86 27.97 37.64
N LYS A 823 14.66 27.98 36.32
CA LYS A 823 14.16 29.12 35.53
C LYS A 823 12.69 28.97 35.13
N SER A 824 12.02 27.89 35.51
CA SER A 824 10.62 27.61 35.17
C SER A 824 9.69 27.80 36.37
N SER A 825 8.49 28.33 36.12
CA SER A 825 7.36 28.04 37.00
C SER A 825 7.00 26.57 36.85
N VAL A 826 6.75 25.91 37.98
CA VAL A 826 6.38 24.50 38.10
C VAL A 826 5.34 24.40 39.23
N ALA A 827 4.22 25.10 39.08
CA ALA A 827 3.14 25.15 40.07
C ALA A 827 2.14 23.99 39.93
N ASN A 828 2.08 23.36 38.76
CA ASN A 828 1.21 22.23 38.41
C ASN A 828 1.93 21.28 37.42
N GLY A 829 1.33 20.12 37.17
CA GLY A 829 1.88 19.07 36.31
C GLY A 829 2.01 19.46 34.84
N ASP A 830 1.15 20.32 34.29
CA ASP A 830 1.29 20.81 32.91
C ASP A 830 2.42 21.85 32.80
N GLU A 831 2.67 22.66 33.84
CA GLU A 831 3.89 23.47 33.93
C GLU A 831 5.16 22.62 34.06
N PHE A 832 5.11 21.51 34.80
CA PHE A 832 6.20 20.54 34.83
C PHE A 832 6.45 19.91 33.45
N LEU A 833 5.40 19.43 32.78
CA LEU A 833 5.52 18.88 31.42
C LEU A 833 6.04 19.94 30.44
N ALA A 834 5.56 21.19 30.51
CA ALA A 834 6.05 22.30 29.70
C ALA A 834 7.49 22.77 30.06
N ALA A 835 8.02 22.41 31.23
CA ALA A 835 9.45 22.52 31.53
C ALA A 835 10.22 21.31 30.96
N TYR A 836 9.68 20.10 31.10
CA TYR A 836 10.25 18.85 30.58
C TYR A 836 10.38 18.82 29.05
N ALA A 837 9.44 19.38 28.28
CA ALA A 837 9.58 19.51 26.81
C ALA A 837 10.78 20.37 26.34
N LYS A 838 11.46 21.08 27.25
CA LYS A 838 12.68 21.85 26.96
C LYS A 838 13.96 21.07 27.30
N ALA A 839 13.84 19.90 27.94
CA ALA A 839 14.98 19.08 28.34
C ALA A 839 15.72 18.55 27.11
N GLU A 840 17.03 18.76 27.05
CA GLU A 840 17.85 18.15 26.01
C GLU A 840 18.14 16.68 26.32
N TYR A 841 17.92 15.82 25.34
CA TYR A 841 18.27 14.41 25.40
C TYR A 841 19.63 14.18 24.74
N ALA A 842 20.64 13.82 25.54
CA ALA A 842 21.96 13.42 25.06
C ALA A 842 21.90 12.00 24.50
N ILE A 843 22.61 11.75 23.41
CA ILE A 843 22.81 10.38 22.88
C ILE A 843 23.92 9.74 23.70
N GLN A 844 23.57 8.72 24.49
CA GLN A 844 24.47 8.01 25.38
C GLN A 844 23.90 6.62 25.68
N ASP A 845 24.81 5.66 25.82
CA ASP A 845 24.56 4.28 26.25
C ASP A 845 23.82 4.25 27.60
N ILE A 846 22.61 3.65 27.66
CA ILE A 846 21.79 3.61 28.88
C ILE A 846 21.60 2.20 29.47
N ASP A 847 21.70 1.13 28.67
CA ASP A 847 21.72 -0.23 29.19
C ASP A 847 23.14 -0.75 29.52
N GLY A 848 24.17 -0.23 28.88
CA GLY A 848 25.58 -0.56 29.13
C GLY A 848 26.19 -1.59 28.17
N ASP A 849 25.61 -1.82 26.99
CA ASP A 849 26.19 -2.66 25.93
C ASP A 849 27.31 -1.96 25.13
N GLY A 850 27.42 -0.62 25.26
CA GLY A 850 28.39 0.22 24.56
C GLY A 850 27.89 0.87 23.26
N VAL A 851 26.64 0.64 22.84
CA VAL A 851 26.10 0.99 21.52
C VAL A 851 25.03 2.08 21.59
N ALA A 852 25.46 3.28 21.99
CA ALA A 852 24.59 4.46 22.11
C ALA A 852 23.83 4.84 20.82
N ASP A 853 24.36 4.46 19.65
CA ASP A 853 23.81 4.75 18.33
C ASP A 853 24.20 3.63 17.36
N THR A 854 23.21 2.86 16.91
CA THR A 854 23.43 1.75 15.97
C THR A 854 23.74 2.21 14.54
N GLY A 855 23.51 3.49 14.22
CA GLY A 855 23.46 3.99 12.85
C GLY A 855 22.26 3.42 12.08
N TRP A 856 22.08 3.87 10.83
CA TRP A 856 21.01 3.35 9.98
C TRP A 856 21.31 1.92 9.50
N LYS A 857 20.40 0.99 9.80
CA LYS A 857 20.42 -0.41 9.35
C LYS A 857 19.28 -0.67 8.37
N LEU A 858 19.56 -1.41 7.30
CA LEU A 858 18.53 -1.86 6.36
C LEU A 858 17.55 -2.80 7.07
N ALA A 859 16.26 -2.56 6.90
CA ALA A 859 15.17 -3.25 7.58
C ALA A 859 14.22 -3.99 6.62
N GLY A 860 14.25 -3.65 5.33
CA GLY A 860 13.47 -4.27 4.26
C GLY A 860 13.67 -3.54 2.92
N THR A 861 13.28 -4.18 1.82
CA THR A 861 13.34 -3.62 0.47
C THR A 861 12.09 -3.97 -0.32
N LYS A 862 11.79 -3.18 -1.35
CA LYS A 862 10.72 -3.44 -2.31
C LYS A 862 11.22 -3.13 -3.72
N ASN A 863 10.93 -4.05 -4.63
CA ASN A 863 11.42 -4.07 -6.02
C ASN A 863 12.96 -4.20 -6.16
N SER A 864 13.65 -4.68 -5.12
CA SER A 864 15.08 -5.00 -5.14
C SER A 864 15.45 -6.09 -4.12
N LYS A 865 16.48 -6.90 -4.45
CA LYS A 865 17.05 -7.97 -3.63
C LYS A 865 18.09 -7.45 -2.64
N ALA A 866 18.87 -6.45 -3.04
CA ALA A 866 19.71 -5.63 -2.17
C ALA A 866 19.03 -4.27 -1.91
N THR A 867 19.71 -3.37 -1.19
CA THR A 867 19.25 -1.97 -0.96
C THR A 867 18.68 -1.35 -2.24
N TYR A 868 19.44 -1.46 -3.33
CA TYR A 868 19.00 -1.22 -4.71
C TYR A 868 19.69 -2.25 -5.62
N ASP A 869 18.95 -2.75 -6.61
CA ASP A 869 19.49 -3.65 -7.64
C ASP A 869 19.85 -2.85 -8.90
N THR A 870 20.87 -3.28 -9.65
CA THR A 870 21.22 -2.68 -10.95
C THR A 870 20.09 -2.85 -11.97
N VAL A 871 19.37 -1.77 -12.24
CA VAL A 871 18.25 -1.70 -13.19
C VAL A 871 18.79 -1.73 -14.62
N VAL A 872 18.17 -2.53 -15.48
CA VAL A 872 18.41 -2.50 -16.93
C VAL A 872 17.47 -1.47 -17.54
N SER A 873 18.00 -0.57 -18.36
CA SER A 873 17.19 0.41 -19.10
C SER A 873 16.57 -0.25 -20.33
N PRO A 874 15.33 0.09 -20.72
CA PRO A 874 14.73 -0.40 -21.96
C PRO A 874 15.65 -0.24 -23.17
N GLU A 875 15.76 -1.27 -24.00
CA GLU A 875 16.41 -1.13 -25.31
C GLU A 875 15.40 -0.53 -26.29
N LEU A 876 15.78 0.56 -26.98
CA LEU A 876 15.00 1.24 -28.00
C LEU A 876 15.84 1.29 -29.28
N GLN A 877 15.30 0.73 -30.37
CA GLN A 877 16.01 0.63 -31.64
C GLN A 877 16.38 2.01 -32.21
N GLY A 878 17.66 2.19 -32.57
CA GLY A 878 18.18 3.47 -33.05
C GLY A 878 18.43 4.53 -31.97
N TYR A 879 18.43 4.16 -30.68
CA TYR A 879 18.72 5.09 -29.57
C TYR A 879 19.76 4.57 -28.58
N LYS A 880 20.60 5.48 -28.06
CA LYS A 880 21.51 5.24 -26.94
C LYS A 880 21.03 5.93 -25.67
N ALA A 881 20.95 5.16 -24.58
CA ALA A 881 20.61 5.65 -23.25
C ALA A 881 21.82 6.30 -22.56
N GLU A 882 21.64 7.53 -22.05
CA GLU A 882 22.63 8.27 -21.25
C GLU A 882 22.00 8.90 -20.00
N ILE A 883 22.78 9.18 -18.95
CA ILE A 883 22.31 9.92 -17.78
C ILE A 883 22.16 11.40 -18.15
N LEU A 884 20.93 11.92 -18.14
CA LEU A 884 20.62 13.34 -18.30
C LEU A 884 20.83 14.13 -17.00
N SER A 885 20.38 13.55 -15.89
CA SER A 885 20.56 14.11 -14.55
C SER A 885 20.49 13.03 -13.49
N SER A 886 21.18 13.23 -12.37
CA SER A 886 21.04 12.40 -11.18
C SER A 886 21.45 13.19 -9.93
N ASN A 887 20.88 12.85 -8.79
CA ASN A 887 21.39 13.25 -7.47
C ASN A 887 22.08 12.09 -6.72
N VAL A 888 22.30 10.94 -7.37
CA VAL A 888 23.04 9.79 -6.83
C VAL A 888 24.55 10.10 -6.77
N PRO A 889 25.21 9.98 -5.61
CA PRO A 889 26.65 10.11 -5.51
C PRO A 889 27.39 9.17 -6.46
N GLY A 890 28.30 9.73 -7.27
CA GLY A 890 29.11 8.97 -8.24
C GLY A 890 28.48 8.71 -9.60
N LEU A 891 27.18 9.01 -9.81
CA LEU A 891 26.53 8.83 -11.12
C LEU A 891 26.60 10.13 -11.95
N ALA A 892 27.52 10.18 -12.92
CA ALA A 892 27.79 11.38 -13.71
C ALA A 892 26.88 11.54 -14.94
N VAL A 893 26.52 12.78 -15.25
CA VAL A 893 25.78 13.16 -16.48
C VAL A 893 26.60 12.81 -17.72
N GLY A 894 25.92 12.35 -18.78
CA GLY A 894 26.54 11.89 -20.03
C GLY A 894 27.18 10.49 -19.97
N THR A 895 27.07 9.78 -18.84
CA THR A 895 27.50 8.36 -18.78
C THR A 895 26.48 7.45 -19.46
N LYS A 896 26.97 6.38 -20.12
CA LYS A 896 26.12 5.37 -20.77
C LYS A 896 25.22 4.69 -19.74
N ALA A 897 23.92 4.70 -20.00
CA ALA A 897 22.88 4.31 -19.06
C ALA A 897 22.07 3.09 -19.51
N SER A 898 22.64 2.19 -20.31
CA SER A 898 22.01 0.89 -20.64
C SER A 898 21.71 0.05 -19.39
N ARG A 899 22.48 0.27 -18.31
CA ARG A 899 22.15 -0.15 -16.95
C ARG A 899 22.42 0.99 -15.99
N VAL A 900 21.55 1.17 -14.99
CA VAL A 900 21.72 2.14 -13.90
C VAL A 900 21.98 1.37 -12.61
N SER A 901 23.12 1.65 -11.97
CA SER A 901 23.48 1.04 -10.69
C SER A 901 23.63 2.12 -9.63
N VAL A 902 23.05 1.90 -8.45
CA VAL A 902 22.95 2.90 -7.38
C VAL A 902 23.46 2.30 -6.08
N THR A 903 24.53 2.87 -5.54
CA THR A 903 25.06 2.52 -4.21
C THR A 903 24.59 3.57 -3.21
N PHE A 904 23.98 3.12 -2.11
CA PHE A 904 23.56 3.99 -1.01
C PHE A 904 24.38 3.67 0.24
N ASN A 905 25.15 4.64 0.72
CA ASN A 905 25.95 4.50 1.94
C ASN A 905 25.18 5.05 3.16
N PRO A 906 24.68 4.20 4.08
CA PRO A 906 23.92 4.66 5.24
C PRO A 906 24.74 5.47 6.25
N SER A 907 26.08 5.47 6.17
CA SER A 907 26.93 6.30 7.03
C SER A 907 27.04 7.77 6.57
N GLU A 908 26.62 8.08 5.33
CA GLU A 908 26.61 9.43 4.77
C GLU A 908 25.22 10.11 4.88
N ILE A 909 24.22 9.41 5.44
CA ILE A 909 22.89 9.96 5.68
C ILE A 909 22.99 11.20 6.58
N LYS A 910 22.58 12.35 6.02
CA LYS A 910 22.25 13.54 6.79
C LYS A 910 20.79 13.45 7.19
N ASP A 911 20.54 13.42 8.49
CA ASP A 911 19.19 13.45 9.07
C ASP A 911 19.04 14.59 10.07
N GLU A 912 17.79 14.98 10.34
CA GLU A 912 17.44 15.98 11.34
C GLU A 912 17.21 15.36 12.74
N ILE A 913 17.58 14.09 12.97
CA ILE A 913 17.35 13.43 14.28
C ILE A 913 18.39 13.90 15.29
N VAL A 914 19.65 14.00 14.87
CA VAL A 914 20.79 14.25 15.77
C VAL A 914 21.35 15.66 15.58
N ALA A 915 21.14 16.51 16.56
CA ALA A 915 21.84 17.79 16.67
C ALA A 915 23.25 17.58 17.26
N SER A 916 24.19 18.46 16.91
CA SER A 916 25.54 18.47 17.49
C SER A 916 25.95 19.88 17.89
N HIS A 917 26.08 20.12 19.19
CA HIS A 917 26.39 21.43 19.76
C HIS A 917 27.60 21.33 20.69
N GLY A 918 28.67 22.08 20.41
CA GLY A 918 29.89 22.08 21.24
C GLY A 918 30.56 20.70 21.40
N GLY A 919 30.40 19.81 20.41
CA GLY A 919 30.88 18.42 20.48
C GLY A 919 29.91 17.43 21.16
N ARG A 920 28.85 17.91 21.81
CA ARG A 920 27.79 17.06 22.37
C ARG A 920 26.80 16.66 21.28
N ARG A 921 26.47 15.37 21.21
CA ARG A 921 25.37 14.84 20.39
C ARG A 921 24.07 14.82 21.20
N THR A 922 23.02 15.46 20.69
CA THR A 922 21.68 15.46 21.30
C THR A 922 20.61 15.11 20.27
N VAL A 923 19.45 14.61 20.72
CA VAL A 923 18.26 14.53 19.87
C VAL A 923 17.80 15.94 19.55
N SER A 924 17.46 16.21 18.28
CA SER A 924 16.98 17.53 17.86
C SER A 924 15.59 17.84 18.43
N GLU A 925 15.32 19.12 18.66
CA GLU A 925 14.00 19.60 19.07
C GLU A 925 12.93 19.23 18.01
N THR A 926 13.28 19.32 16.72
CA THR A 926 12.40 19.00 15.58
C THR A 926 11.95 17.54 15.59
N TYR A 927 12.86 16.60 15.86
CA TYR A 927 12.51 15.19 15.96
C TYR A 927 11.74 14.90 17.26
N TRP A 928 12.27 15.34 18.41
CA TRP A 928 11.71 15.03 19.73
C TRP A 928 10.27 15.56 19.90
N ARG A 929 9.96 16.75 19.36
CA ARG A 929 8.61 17.35 19.44
C ARG A 929 7.55 16.68 18.56
N ASN A 930 7.94 15.84 17.61
CA ASN A 930 7.02 15.23 16.65
C ASN A 930 7.01 13.69 16.70
N ILE A 931 8.09 13.06 17.22
CA ILE A 931 8.33 11.61 17.22
C ILE A 931 7.93 11.00 15.87
N VAL A 932 8.62 11.47 14.82
CA VAL A 932 8.19 11.21 13.43
C VAL A 932 8.40 9.73 13.10
N ASP A 933 7.30 9.01 12.88
CA ASP A 933 7.30 7.56 12.61
C ASP A 933 8.17 7.15 11.42
N ASN A 934 8.35 8.04 10.43
CA ASN A 934 9.19 7.82 9.27
C ASN A 934 9.96 9.11 8.92
N VAL A 935 11.27 9.09 9.14
CA VAL A 935 12.21 10.18 8.87
C VAL A 935 12.46 10.25 7.36
N LYS A 936 12.20 11.42 6.79
CA LYS A 936 12.42 11.65 5.36
C LYS A 936 13.91 11.75 5.06
N LEU A 937 14.44 10.76 4.36
CA LEU A 937 15.76 10.86 3.74
C LEU A 937 15.65 11.53 2.38
N THR A 938 16.76 12.11 1.88
CA THR A 938 16.82 12.60 0.52
C THR A 938 16.68 11.44 -0.45
N ASN A 939 15.60 11.41 -1.22
CA ASN A 939 15.37 10.36 -2.22
C ASN A 939 16.28 10.53 -3.44
N TYR A 940 16.67 9.41 -4.02
CA TYR A 940 17.43 9.39 -5.26
C TYR A 940 16.50 9.45 -6.46
N GLU A 941 16.85 10.30 -7.42
CA GLU A 941 16.16 10.47 -8.68
C GLU A 941 17.20 10.58 -9.80
N THR A 942 17.01 9.77 -10.84
CA THR A 942 17.87 9.72 -12.03
C THR A 942 17.00 9.79 -13.27
N VAL A 943 17.35 10.67 -14.20
CA VAL A 943 16.71 10.78 -15.51
C VAL A 943 17.66 10.24 -16.57
N VAL A 944 17.21 9.24 -17.30
CA VAL A 944 17.90 8.66 -18.46
C VAL A 944 17.27 9.26 -19.71
N VAL A 945 18.11 9.84 -20.59
CA VAL A 945 17.72 10.31 -21.92
C VAL A 945 18.10 9.29 -22.98
N TYR A 946 17.21 9.06 -23.93
CA TYR A 946 17.49 8.32 -25.16
C TYR A 946 17.82 9.30 -26.28
N LYS A 947 19.07 9.25 -26.75
CA LYS A 947 19.57 10.04 -27.88
C LYS A 947 19.55 9.21 -29.15
N GLN A 948 19.23 9.82 -30.29
CA GLN A 948 19.25 9.09 -31.56
C GLN A 948 20.68 8.69 -31.96
N ASP A 949 20.80 7.51 -32.56
CA ASP A 949 22.05 7.06 -33.14
C ASP A 949 22.37 7.81 -34.43
N LYS A 950 23.62 8.24 -34.55
CA LYS A 950 24.18 8.68 -35.83
C LYS A 950 24.47 7.47 -36.72
N GLN A 951 24.02 7.54 -37.96
CA GLN A 951 24.29 6.56 -39.01
C GLN A 951 25.10 7.20 -40.15
N LYS A 952 25.59 6.34 -41.06
CA LYS A 952 26.33 6.72 -42.26
C LYS A 952 25.65 6.17 -43.50
N ALA A 953 25.59 6.98 -44.55
CA ALA A 953 25.19 6.57 -45.88
C ALA A 953 26.29 6.91 -46.90
N VAL A 954 26.37 6.10 -47.95
CA VAL A 954 27.41 6.18 -48.99
C VAL A 954 26.73 6.18 -50.35
N VAL A 955 27.09 7.12 -51.23
CA VAL A 955 26.68 7.06 -52.64
C VAL A 955 27.92 6.89 -53.52
N LYS A 956 27.93 5.81 -54.31
CA LYS A 956 29.10 5.32 -55.03
C LYS A 956 28.86 5.32 -56.53
N TYR A 957 29.79 5.88 -57.31
CA TYR A 957 29.69 5.99 -58.77
C TYR A 957 30.71 5.04 -59.41
N VAL A 958 30.25 4.16 -60.32
CA VAL A 958 31.08 3.08 -60.87
C VAL A 958 30.97 3.02 -62.40
N ASN A 959 32.12 2.93 -63.09
CA ASN A 959 32.19 2.57 -64.51
C ASN A 959 32.04 1.05 -64.64
N THR A 960 30.92 0.57 -65.19
CA THR A 960 30.63 -0.86 -65.39
C THR A 960 31.43 -1.47 -66.53
N THR A 961 31.91 -0.67 -67.49
CA THR A 961 32.71 -1.13 -68.63
C THR A 961 34.13 -1.53 -68.20
N SER A 962 34.73 -0.78 -67.28
CA SER A 962 36.07 -1.05 -66.73
C SER A 962 36.06 -1.67 -65.32
N ASN A 963 34.89 -1.73 -64.67
CA ASN A 963 34.70 -2.08 -63.26
C ASN A 963 35.56 -1.23 -62.30
N VAL A 964 35.53 0.09 -62.48
CA VAL A 964 36.33 1.07 -61.71
C VAL A 964 35.43 2.08 -60.99
N ASP A 965 35.74 2.34 -59.73
CA ASP A 965 35.10 3.37 -58.92
C ASP A 965 35.48 4.77 -59.43
N LEU A 966 34.49 5.52 -59.93
CA LEU A 966 34.65 6.89 -60.43
C LEU A 966 34.56 7.94 -59.31
N ALA A 967 33.80 7.67 -58.25
CA ALA A 967 33.69 8.50 -57.05
C ALA A 967 32.95 7.80 -55.89
N LYS A 968 33.13 8.34 -54.69
CA LYS A 968 32.34 8.05 -53.48
C LYS A 968 31.96 9.38 -52.82
N ASP A 969 30.72 9.51 -52.37
CA ASP A 969 30.27 10.53 -51.42
C ASP A 969 29.85 9.87 -50.10
N GLU A 970 30.13 10.52 -48.97
CA GLU A 970 29.83 10.03 -47.62
C GLU A 970 28.94 11.04 -46.88
N LEU A 971 27.90 10.53 -46.22
CA LEU A 971 26.81 11.31 -45.61
C LEU A 971 26.58 10.83 -44.17
N GLU A 972 26.28 11.74 -43.24
CA GLU A 972 25.93 11.42 -41.85
C GLU A 972 24.58 12.04 -41.45
N GLY A 973 23.79 11.32 -40.65
CA GLY A 973 22.54 11.82 -40.09
C GLY A 973 22.03 10.95 -38.94
N SER A 974 20.90 11.33 -38.34
CA SER A 974 20.25 10.53 -37.30
C SER A 974 19.48 9.36 -37.90
N SER A 975 19.43 8.24 -37.17
CA SER A 975 18.62 7.07 -37.48
C SER A 975 17.16 7.46 -37.78
N GLY A 976 16.63 7.01 -38.93
CA GLY A 976 15.28 7.34 -39.40
C GLY A 976 15.10 8.75 -39.98
N ALA A 977 16.13 9.59 -40.05
CA ALA A 977 16.07 10.88 -40.76
C ALA A 977 16.26 10.71 -42.28
N LEU A 978 15.72 11.61 -43.08
CA LEU A 978 15.86 11.57 -44.54
C LEU A 978 17.30 11.89 -44.98
N ILE A 979 17.83 11.14 -45.94
CA ILE A 979 19.12 11.41 -46.60
C ILE A 979 18.88 12.47 -47.68
N ASP A 980 19.09 13.75 -47.31
CA ASP A 980 18.97 14.89 -48.23
C ASP A 980 20.18 14.96 -49.18
N TYR A 981 20.09 14.25 -50.31
CA TYR A 981 21.14 14.14 -51.32
C TYR A 981 20.53 14.01 -52.73
N SER A 982 21.31 14.34 -53.76
CA SER A 982 20.93 14.17 -55.17
C SER A 982 22.13 13.81 -56.04
N THR A 983 21.95 12.83 -56.90
CA THR A 983 22.94 12.32 -57.87
C THR A 983 23.01 13.14 -59.17
N ALA A 984 21.99 13.96 -59.44
CA ALA A 984 21.70 14.51 -60.76
C ALA A 984 22.86 15.33 -61.36
N ASP A 985 23.55 16.13 -60.55
CA ASP A 985 24.66 16.97 -61.01
C ASP A 985 25.91 16.15 -61.35
N ARG A 986 26.19 15.08 -60.58
CA ARG A 986 27.31 14.17 -60.86
C ARG A 986 27.03 13.33 -62.10
N ILE A 987 25.82 12.79 -62.24
CA ILE A 987 25.36 12.09 -63.45
C ILE A 987 25.45 13.01 -64.68
N THR A 988 25.06 14.28 -64.55
CA THR A 988 25.17 15.28 -65.64
C THR A 988 26.63 15.59 -65.97
N THR A 989 27.51 15.62 -64.97
CA THR A 989 28.95 15.80 -65.17
C THR A 989 29.58 14.61 -65.90
N TYR A 990 29.28 13.37 -65.50
CA TYR A 990 29.74 12.18 -66.20
C TYR A 990 29.19 12.09 -67.63
N LYS A 991 27.94 12.50 -67.87
CA LYS A 991 27.37 12.61 -69.24
C LYS A 991 28.15 13.58 -70.13
N LYS A 992 28.57 14.73 -69.60
CA LYS A 992 29.46 15.67 -70.33
C LYS A 992 30.84 15.09 -70.60
N ALA A 993 31.34 14.24 -69.71
CA ALA A 993 32.61 13.53 -69.86
C ALA A 993 32.52 12.25 -70.72
N GLY A 994 31.45 12.08 -71.51
CA GLY A 994 31.32 10.96 -72.46
C GLY A 994 30.70 9.67 -71.89
N TYR A 995 30.24 9.66 -70.63
CA TYR A 995 29.59 8.48 -70.05
C TYR A 995 28.08 8.43 -70.33
N LYS A 996 27.50 7.24 -70.33
CA LYS A 996 26.05 7.00 -70.34
C LYS A 996 25.62 6.40 -69.00
N LEU A 997 24.45 6.80 -68.49
CA LEU A 997 23.87 6.22 -67.28
C LEU A 997 23.25 4.86 -67.61
N ILE A 998 23.54 3.86 -66.79
CA ILE A 998 22.85 2.56 -66.76
C ILE A 998 21.75 2.60 -65.69
N GLU A 999 22.12 2.88 -64.44
CA GLU A 999 21.21 2.85 -63.30
C GLU A 999 21.65 3.84 -62.22
N ASP A 1000 20.68 4.37 -61.46
CA ASP A 1000 20.91 5.21 -60.30
C ASP A 1000 20.20 4.59 -59.08
N GLY A 1001 20.95 3.80 -58.31
CA GLY A 1001 20.45 3.11 -57.12
C GLY A 1001 20.07 4.03 -55.98
N PHE A 1002 20.51 5.29 -55.94
CA PHE A 1002 20.04 6.25 -54.95
C PHE A 1002 18.71 6.90 -55.38
N THR A 1003 18.55 7.26 -56.66
CA THR A 1003 17.26 7.75 -57.18
C THR A 1003 16.20 6.64 -57.17
N ASN A 1004 16.56 5.40 -57.47
CA ASN A 1004 15.66 4.26 -57.51
C ASN A 1004 15.35 3.63 -56.13
N ALA A 1005 16.08 4.00 -55.07
CA ALA A 1005 15.88 3.43 -53.74
C ALA A 1005 14.46 3.69 -53.20
N ALA A 1006 13.81 2.61 -52.73
CA ALA A 1006 12.45 2.64 -52.20
C ALA A 1006 12.35 3.31 -50.82
N ASP A 1007 13.43 3.26 -50.03
CA ASP A 1007 13.60 4.05 -48.82
C ASP A 1007 14.93 4.82 -48.91
N LYS A 1008 14.91 6.05 -48.41
CA LYS A 1008 16.03 7.01 -48.42
C LYS A 1008 16.24 7.65 -47.05
N HIS A 1009 15.71 7.05 -46.00
CA HIS A 1009 16.08 7.40 -44.63
C HIS A 1009 17.35 6.65 -44.22
N TYR A 1010 18.11 7.25 -43.31
CA TYR A 1010 19.18 6.57 -42.59
C TYR A 1010 18.59 5.39 -41.81
N ASP A 1011 19.28 4.24 -41.82
CA ASP A 1011 18.81 3.03 -41.16
C ASP A 1011 18.89 3.07 -39.61
N SER A 1012 19.02 1.92 -38.94
CA SER A 1012 19.21 1.82 -37.48
C SER A 1012 20.41 0.96 -37.06
N ASN A 1013 21.38 0.73 -37.95
CA ASN A 1013 22.49 -0.19 -37.74
C ASN A 1013 23.86 0.54 -37.72
N PRO A 1014 24.32 1.06 -36.57
CA PRO A 1014 25.57 1.82 -36.44
C PRO A 1014 26.86 0.97 -36.57
N SER A 1015 26.77 -0.20 -37.22
CA SER A 1015 27.88 -1.11 -37.51
C SER A 1015 28.07 -1.38 -39.01
N VAL A 1016 27.21 -0.84 -39.88
CA VAL A 1016 27.26 -1.01 -41.34
C VAL A 1016 26.87 0.32 -42.00
N ASP A 1017 27.67 0.80 -42.95
CA ASP A 1017 27.35 1.99 -43.74
C ASP A 1017 26.30 1.64 -44.83
N GLN A 1018 25.28 2.49 -45.01
CA GLN A 1018 24.19 2.27 -45.96
C GLN A 1018 24.61 2.69 -47.39
N GLU A 1019 25.00 1.74 -48.24
CA GLU A 1019 25.54 2.00 -49.59
C GLU A 1019 24.47 2.00 -50.70
N PHE A 1020 24.56 3.00 -51.58
CA PHE A 1020 23.79 3.15 -52.83
C PHE A 1020 24.74 3.29 -54.02
N VAL A 1021 24.49 2.58 -55.12
CA VAL A 1021 25.40 2.55 -56.29
C VAL A 1021 24.76 3.20 -57.53
N VAL A 1022 25.54 4.01 -58.24
CA VAL A 1022 25.19 4.66 -59.51
C VAL A 1022 26.11 4.10 -60.61
N SER A 1023 25.50 3.40 -61.57
CA SER A 1023 26.17 2.64 -62.62
C SER A 1023 26.25 3.44 -63.92
N LEU A 1024 27.46 3.63 -64.43
CA LEU A 1024 27.79 4.39 -65.65
C LEU A 1024 28.57 3.50 -66.63
N GLU A 1025 28.43 3.72 -67.93
CA GLU A 1025 29.22 3.07 -68.98
C GLU A 1025 29.90 4.10 -69.88
N GLU A 1026 30.93 3.71 -70.62
CA GLU A 1026 31.58 4.57 -71.63
C GLU A 1026 30.78 4.60 -72.93
N ARG A 1027 30.43 5.79 -73.46
CA ARG A 1027 29.67 5.91 -74.72
C ARG A 1027 30.59 5.83 -75.94
N ILE A 1028 30.15 5.09 -76.95
CA ILE A 1028 30.83 4.91 -78.23
C ILE A 1028 29.90 5.38 -79.36
N GLU A 1029 30.39 6.25 -80.23
CA GLU A 1029 29.61 6.90 -81.30
C GLU A 1029 30.19 6.57 -82.70
N PRO A 1030 29.36 6.18 -83.69
CA PRO A 1030 29.81 5.86 -85.04
C PRO A 1030 29.91 7.08 -85.95
N VAL A 1031 30.83 7.05 -86.92
CA VAL A 1031 31.03 8.11 -87.95
C VAL A 1031 31.29 7.48 -89.32
N THR A 1032 30.48 7.83 -90.30
CA THR A 1032 30.52 7.35 -91.69
C THR A 1032 31.18 8.38 -92.63
N PRO A 1033 31.51 8.03 -93.90
CA PRO A 1033 32.03 9.01 -94.86
C PRO A 1033 31.00 10.08 -95.27
N GLN A 1034 29.71 9.87 -94.98
CA GLN A 1034 28.63 10.78 -95.33
C GLN A 1034 28.27 11.75 -94.19
N ASP A 1035 28.80 11.52 -92.98
CA ASP A 1035 28.62 12.41 -91.83
C ASP A 1035 29.59 13.62 -91.90
N PRO A 1036 29.25 14.76 -91.26
CA PRO A 1036 30.20 15.85 -91.08
C PRO A 1036 31.46 15.35 -90.36
N LYS A 1037 32.66 15.61 -90.92
CA LYS A 1037 33.91 15.16 -90.26
C LYS A 1037 33.96 15.73 -88.84
N PRO A 1038 34.09 14.89 -87.79
CA PRO A 1038 34.14 15.35 -86.40
C PRO A 1038 35.25 16.37 -86.16
N VAL A 1039 34.97 17.34 -85.29
CA VAL A 1039 35.88 18.42 -84.91
C VAL A 1039 36.09 18.36 -83.40
N PRO A 1040 37.35 18.31 -82.91
CA PRO A 1040 37.65 18.31 -81.48
C PRO A 1040 36.92 19.40 -80.69
N GLY A 1041 36.38 19.03 -79.53
CA GLY A 1041 35.77 19.98 -78.59
C GLY A 1041 34.40 20.54 -78.99
N ILE A 1042 33.82 20.11 -80.11
CA ILE A 1042 32.46 20.44 -80.54
C ILE A 1042 31.49 19.35 -80.04
N PRO A 1043 30.25 19.68 -79.61
CA PRO A 1043 29.22 18.70 -79.23
C PRO A 1043 28.98 17.61 -80.28
N VAL A 1044 28.66 16.40 -79.82
CA VAL A 1044 28.38 15.24 -80.69
C VAL A 1044 27.16 15.47 -81.58
N THR A 1045 26.08 16.01 -81.00
CA THR A 1045 24.98 16.70 -81.70
C THR A 1045 24.75 18.06 -81.03
N PRO A 1046 24.00 19.01 -81.64
CA PRO A 1046 23.75 20.33 -81.03
C PRO A 1046 23.09 20.30 -79.64
N GLU A 1047 22.41 19.21 -79.30
CA GLU A 1047 21.72 18.97 -78.04
C GLU A 1047 22.52 18.09 -77.06
N ASP A 1048 23.64 17.53 -77.50
CA ASP A 1048 24.39 16.54 -76.74
C ASP A 1048 25.28 17.20 -75.65
N PRO A 1049 25.23 16.75 -74.39
CA PRO A 1049 26.16 17.24 -73.37
C PRO A 1049 27.62 16.84 -73.60
N ALA A 1050 27.89 15.79 -74.40
CA ALA A 1050 29.25 15.32 -74.68
C ALA A 1050 29.83 15.99 -75.95
N ASN A 1051 31.13 16.29 -75.91
CA ASN A 1051 31.89 16.79 -77.05
C ASN A 1051 32.69 15.66 -77.72
N TRP A 1052 33.00 15.81 -79.01
CA TRP A 1052 33.95 14.95 -79.70
C TRP A 1052 35.35 15.09 -79.07
N PRO A 1053 36.03 13.96 -78.77
CA PRO A 1053 37.35 13.96 -78.14
C PRO A 1053 38.45 14.45 -79.10
N GLU A 1054 39.62 14.81 -78.58
CA GLU A 1054 40.71 15.44 -79.34
C GLU A 1054 41.26 14.54 -80.47
N GLU A 1055 41.21 13.23 -80.27
CA GLU A 1055 41.75 12.18 -81.13
C GLU A 1055 41.07 12.14 -82.52
N VAL A 1056 39.88 12.73 -82.69
CA VAL A 1056 39.17 12.72 -83.98
C VAL A 1056 39.87 13.54 -85.08
N LYS A 1057 40.81 14.44 -84.71
CA LYS A 1057 41.69 15.11 -85.68
C LYS A 1057 42.54 14.10 -86.48
N ASP A 1058 42.99 13.04 -85.81
CA ASP A 1058 43.81 11.95 -86.34
C ASP A 1058 42.95 10.83 -86.96
N MET A 1059 41.63 11.05 -87.08
CA MET A 1059 40.73 10.12 -87.78
C MET A 1059 41.15 9.98 -89.24
N LYS A 1060 41.53 8.74 -89.59
CA LYS A 1060 42.05 8.32 -90.90
C LYS A 1060 40.96 8.38 -91.96
N GLU A 1061 41.38 8.48 -93.22
CA GLU A 1061 40.48 8.55 -94.37
C GLU A 1061 39.43 7.42 -94.37
N LEU A 1062 38.17 7.82 -94.64
CA LEU A 1062 37.01 6.94 -94.72
C LEU A 1062 36.62 6.60 -96.16
N GLU A 1063 37.22 7.26 -97.16
CA GLU A 1063 37.15 6.91 -98.59
C GLU A 1063 38.55 6.81 -99.21
N ARG A 1064 38.73 6.01 -100.28
CA ARG A 1064 40.00 5.92 -101.03
C ARG A 1064 39.82 5.44 -102.48
N THR A 1065 40.58 5.97 -103.44
CA THR A 1065 40.48 5.62 -104.87
C THR A 1065 41.77 5.03 -105.44
N ALA A 1066 41.64 3.96 -106.25
CA ALA A 1066 42.71 3.27 -106.97
C ALA A 1066 42.55 3.46 -108.49
N THR A 1067 43.67 3.45 -109.24
CA THR A 1067 43.72 3.62 -110.71
C THR A 1067 44.56 2.53 -111.34
N GLN A 1068 44.07 1.88 -112.41
CA GLN A 1068 44.83 0.95 -113.25
C GLN A 1068 45.20 1.64 -114.57
N THR A 1069 46.45 1.45 -115.04
CA THR A 1069 46.96 1.96 -116.32
C THR A 1069 47.65 0.83 -117.09
N ILE A 1070 47.34 0.67 -118.38
CA ILE A 1070 47.86 -0.41 -119.24
C ILE A 1070 48.54 0.22 -120.46
N ARG A 1071 49.79 -0.16 -120.75
CA ARG A 1071 50.60 0.38 -121.88
C ARG A 1071 51.16 -0.76 -122.73
N PHE A 1072 51.43 -0.51 -124.01
CA PHE A 1072 51.92 -1.51 -124.96
C PHE A 1072 53.18 -1.03 -125.71
N ARG A 1073 54.30 -1.73 -125.49
CA ARG A 1073 55.62 -1.39 -126.04
C ARG A 1073 56.30 -2.60 -126.65
N GLU A 1074 57.16 -2.34 -127.62
CA GLU A 1074 57.96 -3.33 -128.34
C GLU A 1074 59.32 -3.53 -127.65
N GLU A 1075 59.77 -4.78 -127.56
CA GLU A 1075 60.77 -5.20 -126.56
C GLU A 1075 62.20 -4.74 -126.89
N GLU A 1076 62.69 -4.96 -128.12
CA GLU A 1076 64.06 -4.58 -128.51
C GLU A 1076 64.24 -3.07 -128.75
N SER A 1077 63.16 -2.34 -129.07
CA SER A 1077 63.22 -0.91 -129.45
C SER A 1077 62.65 0.05 -128.40
N GLY A 1078 61.94 -0.46 -127.37
CA GLY A 1078 61.31 0.33 -126.30
C GLY A 1078 60.14 1.23 -126.74
N LYS A 1079 59.76 1.17 -128.02
CA LYS A 1079 58.81 2.09 -128.68
C LYS A 1079 57.36 1.66 -128.43
N GLU A 1080 56.43 2.61 -128.34
CA GLU A 1080 55.00 2.28 -128.17
C GLU A 1080 54.38 1.78 -129.48
N VAL A 1081 53.73 0.61 -129.39
CA VAL A 1081 53.02 -0.02 -130.51
C VAL A 1081 51.51 0.19 -130.41
N PHE A 1082 50.94 0.24 -129.21
CA PHE A 1082 49.52 0.57 -129.00
C PHE A 1082 49.31 1.58 -127.86
N LYS A 1083 48.17 2.28 -127.93
CA LYS A 1083 47.79 3.37 -127.01
C LYS A 1083 47.59 2.88 -125.57
N THR A 1084 47.79 3.77 -124.61
CA THR A 1084 47.56 3.52 -123.17
C THR A 1084 46.06 3.53 -122.82
N ILE A 1085 45.63 2.64 -121.91
CA ILE A 1085 44.26 2.50 -121.38
C ILE A 1085 44.24 2.76 -119.87
N THR A 1086 43.14 3.29 -119.32
CA THR A 1086 43.00 3.65 -117.88
C THR A 1086 41.64 3.31 -117.27
N ARG A 1087 41.62 2.96 -115.97
CA ARG A 1087 40.42 2.50 -115.19
C ARG A 1087 40.50 2.97 -113.73
N GLN A 1088 39.38 3.17 -113.03
CA GLN A 1088 39.36 3.59 -111.61
C GLN A 1088 38.32 2.88 -110.73
N ILE A 1089 38.61 2.74 -109.43
CA ILE A 1089 37.73 2.17 -108.37
C ILE A 1089 37.85 2.95 -107.06
N THR A 1090 36.75 3.25 -106.37
CA THR A 1090 36.71 3.88 -105.02
C THR A 1090 36.18 2.91 -103.96
N PHE A 1091 36.70 3.01 -102.73
CA PHE A 1091 36.35 2.22 -101.53
C PHE A 1091 35.97 3.14 -100.35
N GLU A 1092 35.18 2.65 -99.40
CA GLU A 1092 34.73 3.38 -98.20
C GLU A 1092 34.66 2.52 -96.90
N ARG A 1093 34.58 3.14 -95.71
CA ARG A 1093 34.42 2.48 -94.38
C ARG A 1093 33.90 3.43 -93.28
N THR A 1094 33.64 2.90 -92.08
CA THR A 1094 33.11 3.62 -90.89
C THR A 1094 34.13 3.63 -89.75
N ALA A 1095 34.11 4.67 -88.89
CA ALA A 1095 34.84 4.73 -87.63
C ALA A 1095 33.89 4.62 -86.42
N TYR A 1096 34.39 4.18 -85.27
CA TYR A 1096 33.71 4.19 -83.98
C TYR A 1096 34.61 4.85 -82.94
N ILE A 1097 34.12 5.90 -82.28
CA ILE A 1097 34.88 6.73 -81.35
C ILE A 1097 34.31 6.57 -79.93
N ASN A 1098 35.13 6.14 -78.97
CA ASN A 1098 34.78 6.20 -77.56
C ASN A 1098 34.93 7.65 -77.05
N LEU A 1099 33.85 8.22 -76.50
CA LEU A 1099 33.78 9.62 -76.08
C LEU A 1099 34.49 9.90 -74.74
N VAL A 1100 34.78 8.87 -73.96
CA VAL A 1100 35.53 8.95 -72.68
C VAL A 1100 37.04 8.80 -72.93
N THR A 1101 37.44 7.82 -73.74
CA THR A 1101 38.85 7.43 -73.91
C THR A 1101 39.50 7.90 -75.21
N GLY A 1102 38.75 8.55 -76.11
CA GLY A 1102 39.23 9.01 -77.41
C GLY A 1102 39.56 7.90 -78.41
N ASN A 1103 39.42 6.62 -78.03
CA ASN A 1103 39.82 5.48 -78.85
C ASN A 1103 38.98 5.36 -80.13
N ILE A 1104 39.65 5.32 -81.29
CA ILE A 1104 39.01 5.23 -82.62
C ILE A 1104 39.31 3.88 -83.28
N THR A 1105 38.28 3.05 -83.40
CA THR A 1105 38.32 1.81 -84.19
C THR A 1105 37.64 2.01 -85.56
N TYR A 1106 37.85 1.10 -86.51
CA TYR A 1106 37.34 1.23 -87.88
C TYR A 1106 36.76 -0.09 -88.39
N SER A 1107 35.69 -0.02 -89.18
CA SER A 1107 35.19 -1.16 -89.94
C SER A 1107 36.05 -1.46 -91.18
N SER A 1108 35.84 -2.63 -91.78
CA SER A 1108 36.54 -3.05 -93.00
C SER A 1108 36.11 -2.24 -94.23
N TRP A 1109 37.05 -2.04 -95.17
CA TRP A 1109 36.81 -1.36 -96.44
C TRP A 1109 35.85 -2.13 -97.35
N ARG A 1110 34.89 -1.44 -97.98
CA ARG A 1110 33.98 -1.94 -99.03
C ARG A 1110 34.12 -1.12 -100.32
N ILE A 1111 33.70 -1.64 -101.48
CA ILE A 1111 33.73 -0.92 -102.77
C ILE A 1111 32.54 0.06 -102.86
N GLY A 1112 32.78 1.28 -103.35
CA GLY A 1112 31.77 2.31 -103.60
C GLY A 1112 31.51 2.68 -105.06
N LYS A 1113 32.52 2.67 -105.96
CA LYS A 1113 32.37 3.18 -107.36
C LYS A 1113 33.42 2.65 -108.36
N VAL A 1114 33.12 2.61 -109.67
CA VAL A 1114 34.02 2.11 -110.76
C VAL A 1114 33.84 2.89 -112.09
N VAL A 1115 34.91 3.12 -112.89
CA VAL A 1115 34.90 3.82 -114.23
C VAL A 1115 35.98 3.29 -115.22
N ASP A 1116 35.72 3.27 -116.54
CA ASP A 1116 36.52 2.62 -117.62
C ASP A 1116 36.57 3.41 -118.97
N VAL A 1117 37.66 3.34 -119.78
CA VAL A 1117 37.75 3.99 -121.14
C VAL A 1117 38.76 3.36 -122.15
N ASP A 1118 38.31 3.21 -123.43
CA ASP A 1118 39.01 2.98 -124.73
C ASP A 1118 39.65 1.63 -125.17
N THR A 1119 39.70 1.39 -126.51
CA THR A 1119 40.12 0.17 -127.28
C THR A 1119 40.49 0.53 -128.77
N PRO A 1120 40.84 -0.38 -129.73
CA PRO A 1120 41.75 -1.55 -129.77
C PRO A 1120 42.99 -1.34 -130.72
N VAL A 1121 43.45 -2.35 -131.51
CA VAL A 1121 44.90 -2.65 -131.80
C VAL A 1121 45.22 -3.18 -133.24
N GLN A 1122 46.25 -2.64 -133.95
CA GLN A 1122 47.04 -3.30 -135.06
C GLN A 1122 48.42 -2.61 -135.38
N PRO A 1123 49.49 -3.33 -135.85
CA PRO A 1123 50.88 -2.83 -135.99
C PRO A 1123 51.36 -2.58 -137.46
N VAL A 1124 52.53 -1.91 -137.66
CA VAL A 1124 53.10 -1.60 -139.00
C VAL A 1124 54.65 -1.58 -139.05
N ASN A 1125 55.22 -2.25 -140.06
CA ASN A 1125 56.61 -2.25 -140.59
C ASN A 1125 57.78 -2.76 -139.69
N GLY A 1126 58.65 -3.67 -140.16
CA GLY A 1126 58.61 -4.44 -141.42
C GLY A 1126 59.95 -4.94 -141.98
N ALA A 1127 60.50 -6.03 -141.46
CA ALA A 1127 61.53 -6.88 -142.07
C ALA A 1127 61.39 -8.30 -141.49
N ALA A 1128 61.19 -9.38 -142.25
CA ALA A 1128 62.06 -10.01 -143.28
C ALA A 1128 63.07 -11.06 -142.78
N ALA A 1129 62.75 -11.76 -141.68
CA ALA A 1129 63.09 -13.17 -141.45
C ALA A 1129 61.78 -13.89 -141.06
N THR A 1130 61.12 -14.65 -141.95
CA THR A 1130 61.31 -16.09 -142.24
C THR A 1130 60.99 -17.03 -141.06
N GLY A 1131 59.80 -17.67 -141.11
CA GLY A 1131 59.38 -18.76 -140.22
C GLY A 1131 58.87 -18.30 -138.84
N ASP A 1132 57.64 -18.55 -138.44
CA ASP A 1132 56.44 -18.98 -139.16
C ASP A 1132 55.27 -18.16 -138.60
N ALA A 1133 54.39 -17.58 -139.42
CA ALA A 1133 53.34 -18.26 -140.16
C ALA A 1133 52.33 -19.02 -139.27
N VAL A 1134 51.07 -18.56 -139.34
CA VAL A 1134 49.84 -19.32 -139.09
C VAL A 1134 49.41 -19.57 -137.63
N ALA A 1135 48.10 -19.34 -137.44
CA ALA A 1135 47.23 -19.76 -136.34
C ALA A 1135 47.47 -19.12 -134.96
N ASN A 1136 46.52 -18.31 -134.46
CA ASN A 1136 45.23 -18.79 -133.94
C ASN A 1136 45.35 -20.04 -133.04
N ARG A 1137 45.64 -19.85 -131.74
CA ARG A 1137 45.22 -20.86 -130.76
C ARG A 1137 44.78 -20.30 -129.42
N ARG A 1138 43.50 -20.55 -129.10
CA ARG A 1138 43.01 -20.63 -127.73
C ARG A 1138 43.75 -21.76 -127.00
N VAL A 1139 44.62 -21.44 -126.04
CA VAL A 1139 45.19 -22.34 -125.01
C VAL A 1139 45.73 -21.38 -123.91
N ARG A 1140 45.32 -21.43 -122.64
CA ARG A 1140 45.24 -22.48 -121.59
C ARG A 1140 46.54 -22.67 -120.82
N ARG A 1141 46.37 -22.96 -119.52
CA ARG A 1141 47.31 -23.49 -118.52
C ARG A 1141 48.42 -22.56 -118.00
N SER A 1142 48.29 -22.25 -116.70
CA SER A 1142 49.30 -22.47 -115.65
C SER A 1142 50.78 -22.50 -116.05
N LEU A 1143 51.55 -21.57 -115.49
CA LEU A 1143 52.94 -21.81 -115.09
C LEU A 1143 53.05 -21.92 -113.56
N PRO A 1144 54.06 -22.62 -113.01
CA PRO A 1144 54.02 -23.16 -111.64
C PRO A 1144 55.28 -22.82 -110.82
N ALA A 1145 55.57 -23.66 -109.81
CA ALA A 1145 56.82 -23.79 -109.07
C ALA A 1145 57.13 -22.73 -107.99
N GLU A 1146 56.97 -23.22 -106.75
CA GLU A 1146 57.63 -22.91 -105.50
C GLU A 1146 58.95 -22.10 -105.54
N TYR A 1147 59.10 -21.17 -104.58
CA TYR A 1147 60.40 -20.89 -103.95
C TYR A 1147 60.27 -20.42 -102.48
N GLU A 1148 60.21 -21.41 -101.58
CA GLU A 1148 60.96 -21.62 -100.31
C GLU A 1148 61.51 -20.46 -99.42
N VAL A 1149 61.69 -20.79 -98.11
CA VAL A 1149 62.48 -20.12 -97.02
C VAL A 1149 61.77 -18.98 -96.24
N ALA A 1150 61.72 -18.91 -94.89
CA ALA A 1150 61.86 -19.89 -93.79
C ALA A 1150 61.44 -19.30 -92.40
N SER A 1151 61.18 -20.16 -91.39
CA SER A 1151 61.19 -19.96 -89.90
C SER A 1151 60.29 -18.90 -89.22
N THR A 1152 59.63 -19.11 -88.06
CA THR A 1152 59.20 -20.24 -87.15
C THR A 1152 58.14 -19.65 -86.13
N GLU A 1153 57.64 -20.18 -84.99
CA GLU A 1153 57.81 -21.36 -84.08
C GLU A 1153 56.55 -21.53 -83.15
N ASP A 1154 56.50 -22.56 -82.28
CA ASP A 1154 55.63 -22.82 -81.07
C ASP A 1154 54.07 -22.99 -81.14
N TYR A 1155 53.48 -23.65 -80.12
CA TYR A 1155 52.17 -24.38 -80.17
C TYR A 1155 51.52 -24.71 -78.78
N GLU A 1156 50.21 -25.08 -78.79
CA GLU A 1156 49.33 -25.72 -77.72
C GLU A 1156 48.90 -24.87 -76.48
N ASP A 1157 47.72 -25.02 -75.83
CA ASP A 1157 46.60 -26.01 -75.93
C ASP A 1157 45.16 -25.40 -75.64
N LEU A 1158 44.08 -26.20 -75.70
CA LEU A 1158 42.60 -25.91 -75.65
C LEU A 1158 41.86 -26.65 -74.47
N PRO A 1159 40.52 -26.93 -74.38
CA PRO A 1159 39.24 -26.64 -75.13
C PRO A 1159 38.11 -25.91 -74.28
N VAL A 1160 36.90 -25.44 -74.70
CA VAL A 1160 35.76 -25.85 -75.61
C VAL A 1160 34.78 -26.87 -74.92
N GLU A 1161 33.41 -26.82 -74.92
CA GLU A 1161 32.37 -26.36 -75.89
C GLU A 1161 31.09 -25.60 -75.34
N SER A 1162 29.81 -26.05 -75.52
CA SER A 1162 28.54 -25.23 -75.37
C SER A 1162 27.22 -26.00 -74.95
N PRO A 1163 25.98 -25.83 -75.52
CA PRO A 1163 24.88 -24.93 -75.04
C PRO A 1163 23.39 -25.45 -74.85
N ALA A 1164 22.60 -24.75 -74.00
CA ALA A 1164 21.10 -24.53 -74.01
C ALA A 1164 20.11 -25.76 -74.00
N PRO A 1165 18.73 -25.67 -74.10
CA PRO A 1165 17.73 -24.58 -73.87
C PRO A 1165 16.41 -24.95 -73.07
N VAL A 1166 15.64 -23.92 -72.61
CA VAL A 1166 14.13 -23.75 -72.54
C VAL A 1166 13.15 -24.77 -71.85
N ALA A 1167 12.50 -24.27 -70.77
CA ALA A 1167 11.08 -24.35 -70.28
C ALA A 1167 10.23 -25.66 -70.08
N GLU A 1168 9.55 -25.76 -68.92
CA GLU A 1168 8.07 -25.98 -68.75
C GLU A 1168 7.58 -25.61 -67.30
N GLU A 1169 6.26 -25.50 -67.06
CA GLU A 1169 5.56 -25.38 -65.74
C GLU A 1169 5.38 -26.79 -65.07
N PRO A 1170 5.16 -27.00 -63.73
CA PRO A 1170 3.95 -26.54 -63.00
C PRO A 1170 3.95 -26.53 -61.42
N ARG A 1171 2.75 -26.36 -60.84
CA ARG A 1171 2.27 -26.88 -59.52
C ARG A 1171 1.08 -27.84 -59.80
N PRO A 1172 0.61 -28.75 -58.91
CA PRO A 1172 0.82 -28.86 -57.44
C PRO A 1172 0.97 -30.32 -56.90
N ALA A 1173 0.88 -30.49 -55.57
CA ALA A 1173 0.32 -31.67 -54.84
C ALA A 1173 1.05 -33.05 -54.92
N ALA A 1174 0.95 -33.97 -53.95
CA ALA A 1174 0.34 -33.95 -52.61
C ALA A 1174 1.03 -34.94 -51.63
N THR A 1175 0.68 -34.78 -50.35
CA THR A 1175 0.79 -35.70 -49.20
C THR A 1175 0.57 -37.19 -49.50
N VAL A 1176 1.18 -38.10 -48.71
CA VAL A 1176 0.52 -39.22 -47.97
C VAL A 1176 1.54 -40.12 -47.23
N GLU A 1177 1.27 -40.42 -45.94
CA GLU A 1177 1.75 -41.56 -45.12
C GLU A 1177 3.28 -41.81 -44.91
N ALA A 1178 3.74 -42.55 -43.89
CA ALA A 1178 3.08 -43.09 -42.69
C ALA A 1178 4.00 -43.07 -41.45
N SER A 1179 3.34 -43.11 -40.30
CA SER A 1179 3.80 -43.38 -38.93
C SER A 1179 4.61 -44.69 -38.72
N VAL A 1180 5.07 -44.90 -37.47
CA VAL A 1180 5.84 -46.05 -36.88
C VAL A 1180 7.33 -45.70 -36.69
N GLU A 1181 7.98 -45.92 -35.54
CA GLU A 1181 7.47 -46.12 -34.17
C GLU A 1181 8.54 -45.71 -33.11
N ARG A 1182 8.04 -45.34 -31.91
CA ARG A 1182 8.58 -45.47 -30.54
C ARG A 1182 9.94 -46.18 -30.35
N LEU A 1183 10.70 -45.69 -29.36
CA LEU A 1183 11.94 -46.28 -28.80
C LEU A 1183 11.99 -47.81 -28.82
N PRO A 1184 13.16 -48.38 -29.13
CA PRO A 1184 13.91 -48.95 -28.02
C PRO A 1184 15.32 -48.38 -27.83
N GLU A 1185 15.74 -48.57 -26.59
CA GLU A 1185 17.11 -48.48 -26.10
C GLU A 1185 18.10 -49.45 -26.78
N GLU A 1186 19.38 -49.11 -26.60
CA GLU A 1186 20.50 -50.05 -26.32
C GLU A 1186 21.13 -50.85 -27.47
N PRO A 1187 22.25 -51.58 -27.24
CA PRO A 1187 23.13 -51.64 -26.05
C PRO A 1187 24.51 -50.99 -26.29
N VAL A 1188 25.16 -50.33 -25.32
CA VAL A 1188 25.81 -50.85 -24.08
C VAL A 1188 27.03 -51.74 -24.36
N ALA A 1189 28.16 -51.31 -23.79
CA ALA A 1189 29.36 -52.11 -23.56
C ALA A 1189 30.02 -51.75 -22.22
N THR A 1190 29.34 -52.08 -21.11
CA THR A 1190 30.04 -52.70 -19.97
C THR A 1190 30.54 -54.09 -20.43
N PRO A 1191 31.61 -54.69 -19.86
CA PRO A 1191 32.13 -54.61 -18.48
C PRO A 1191 33.60 -54.07 -18.47
N VAL A 1192 34.48 -54.16 -17.45
CA VAL A 1192 34.84 -55.23 -16.48
C VAL A 1192 35.48 -54.60 -15.24
N ALA A 1193 35.18 -55.16 -14.07
CA ALA A 1193 35.88 -54.86 -12.82
C ALA A 1193 37.03 -55.85 -12.56
N PRO A 1194 38.13 -55.39 -11.95
CA PRO A 1194 38.92 -56.21 -11.03
C PRO A 1194 38.63 -55.79 -9.57
N GLN A 1195 37.84 -56.62 -8.88
CA GLN A 1195 38.03 -56.86 -7.45
C GLN A 1195 39.31 -57.68 -7.22
N PRO A 1196 39.87 -57.81 -6.00
CA PRO A 1196 39.34 -57.40 -4.68
C PRO A 1196 40.16 -56.20 -4.12
N GLU A 1197 40.25 -55.81 -2.84
CA GLU A 1197 40.08 -56.43 -1.51
C GLU A 1197 39.53 -55.33 -0.54
N VAL A 1198 38.78 -55.56 0.55
CA VAL A 1198 38.92 -56.53 1.67
C VAL A 1198 40.25 -56.31 2.40
N SER A 1199 40.33 -55.53 3.48
CA SER A 1199 39.77 -55.93 4.78
C SER A 1199 40.06 -54.87 5.88
N THR A 1200 39.52 -55.11 7.07
CA THR A 1200 40.07 -54.80 8.42
C THR A 1200 41.30 -53.90 8.56
N GLU A 1201 41.13 -52.83 9.34
CA GLU A 1201 41.62 -52.73 10.73
C GLU A 1201 43.08 -53.15 11.08
N VAL A 1202 43.72 -52.33 11.94
CA VAL A 1202 44.97 -52.58 12.73
C VAL A 1202 46.35 -52.24 12.10
N SER A 1203 47.01 -51.22 12.71
CA SER A 1203 48.41 -51.12 13.24
C SER A 1203 49.51 -52.14 12.83
N PRO A 1204 50.84 -51.82 12.83
CA PRO A 1204 51.52 -50.81 13.69
C PRO A 1204 52.79 -50.09 13.12
N GLN A 1205 53.54 -49.45 14.05
CA GLN A 1205 54.91 -48.87 14.07
C GLN A 1205 56.07 -49.73 13.47
N PRO A 1206 57.37 -49.27 13.36
CA PRO A 1206 58.12 -48.22 14.11
C PRO A 1206 58.97 -47.25 13.21
N VAL A 1207 59.93 -46.39 13.62
CA VAL A 1207 60.77 -46.21 14.84
C VAL A 1207 60.94 -44.70 15.17
N ALA A 1208 61.17 -44.36 16.46
CA ALA A 1208 61.43 -43.01 16.99
C ALA A 1208 62.95 -42.78 17.25
N PRO A 1209 63.49 -42.18 18.35
CA PRO A 1209 62.96 -41.76 19.67
C PRO A 1209 62.50 -40.26 19.65
N THR A 1210 62.27 -39.43 20.69
CA THR A 1210 62.25 -39.35 22.21
C THR A 1210 61.55 -37.99 22.50
N THR A 1211 60.92 -37.57 23.61
CA THR A 1211 60.38 -38.02 24.93
C THR A 1211 59.74 -36.74 25.55
N ALA A 1212 58.82 -36.69 26.54
CA ALA A 1212 57.91 -37.60 27.26
C ALA A 1212 57.03 -36.68 28.20
N ILE A 1213 56.14 -37.08 29.12
CA ILE A 1213 55.79 -38.39 29.70
C ILE A 1213 54.29 -38.70 29.47
N ARG A 1214 53.37 -38.39 30.40
CA ARG A 1214 51.98 -38.91 30.40
C ARG A 1214 50.99 -38.09 31.25
N VAL A 1215 49.72 -38.20 30.87
CA VAL A 1215 48.50 -38.13 31.70
C VAL A 1215 47.75 -39.48 31.56
N ASN A 1216 46.86 -39.85 32.48
CA ASN A 1216 46.00 -41.04 32.38
C ASN A 1216 44.50 -40.67 32.38
N THR A 1217 43.68 -41.49 31.69
CA THR A 1217 42.20 -41.50 31.69
C THR A 1217 41.67 -42.89 32.12
N PRO A 1218 40.35 -43.09 32.30
CA PRO A 1218 39.59 -43.88 31.30
C PRO A 1218 38.09 -43.48 31.12
N LYS A 1219 37.33 -44.30 30.37
CA LYS A 1219 35.92 -44.10 29.90
C LYS A 1219 34.83 -44.78 30.76
N ALA A 1220 33.58 -44.40 30.46
CA ALA A 1220 32.24 -44.98 30.73
C ALA A 1220 32.14 -46.51 31.02
N THR A 1221 31.08 -47.05 31.67
CA THR A 1221 29.65 -47.01 31.23
C THR A 1221 28.68 -47.57 32.30
N ALA A 1222 27.36 -47.31 32.15
CA ALA A 1222 26.21 -48.17 32.50
C ALA A 1222 25.38 -47.99 33.82
N THR A 1223 24.05 -48.12 33.64
CA THR A 1223 22.98 -48.68 34.53
C THR A 1223 22.58 -48.08 35.89
N VAL A 1224 21.38 -47.45 35.89
CA VAL A 1224 20.14 -47.86 36.61
C VAL A 1224 20.00 -47.66 38.16
N THR A 1225 18.73 -47.53 38.57
CA THR A 1225 18.12 -47.57 39.93
C THR A 1225 18.25 -46.38 40.90
N ASN A 1226 17.08 -45.78 41.21
CA ASN A 1226 16.81 -45.19 42.52
C ASN A 1226 16.80 -46.28 43.62
N PRO A 1227 17.04 -45.89 44.88
CA PRO A 1227 16.04 -46.22 45.90
C PRO A 1227 15.64 -45.03 46.80
N VAL A 1228 14.49 -45.19 47.46
CA VAL A 1228 13.89 -44.26 48.43
C VAL A 1228 14.01 -44.89 49.83
N TYR A 1229 14.23 -44.12 50.92
CA TYR A 1229 13.41 -44.20 52.17
C TYR A 1229 13.85 -43.27 53.34
N THR A 1230 12.91 -42.42 53.78
CA THR A 1230 12.54 -42.04 55.18
C THR A 1230 13.55 -41.57 56.25
N GLY A 1231 13.15 -40.51 56.97
CA GLY A 1231 13.56 -40.21 58.37
C GLY A 1231 12.52 -39.30 59.06
N LYS A 1232 12.06 -39.63 60.28
CA LYS A 1232 10.89 -38.98 60.95
C LYS A 1232 11.25 -37.96 62.04
N ARG A 1233 10.46 -36.87 62.06
CA ARG A 1233 9.91 -36.10 63.22
C ARG A 1233 10.80 -35.49 64.34
N VAL A 1234 10.65 -34.16 64.48
CA VAL A 1234 10.19 -33.39 65.69
C VAL A 1234 10.88 -33.62 67.06
N LEU A 1235 11.43 -32.56 67.68
CA LEU A 1235 10.97 -32.03 69.01
C LEU A 1235 11.55 -30.64 69.41
N THR A 1236 10.66 -29.73 69.79
CA THR A 1236 10.71 -28.63 70.79
C THR A 1236 11.98 -27.87 71.25
N ARG A 1237 11.82 -26.52 71.29
CA ARG A 1237 12.15 -25.55 72.37
C ARG A 1237 13.58 -25.46 72.97
N GLY A 1238 14.18 -24.28 72.80
CA GLY A 1238 15.17 -23.68 73.71
C GLY A 1238 15.03 -22.14 73.75
N ARG A 1239 15.18 -21.51 74.91
CA ARG A 1239 15.08 -20.04 75.11
C ARG A 1239 16.41 -19.44 75.57
N PHE A 1240 16.44 -18.11 75.66
CA PHE A 1240 17.47 -17.20 76.18
C PHE A 1240 18.54 -16.76 75.16
N SER A 1241 18.93 -15.49 74.98
CA SER A 1241 18.43 -14.11 75.22
C SER A 1241 19.63 -13.22 75.59
N ARG A 1242 19.51 -11.89 75.35
CA ARG A 1242 20.38 -10.78 75.81
C ARG A 1242 21.49 -10.31 74.85
N ARG A 1243 21.17 -9.21 74.14
CA ARG A 1243 22.01 -8.01 73.89
C ARG A 1243 22.55 -7.42 75.23
N PRO A 1244 23.39 -6.35 75.28
CA PRO A 1244 24.02 -5.50 74.24
C PRO A 1244 25.57 -5.44 74.46
N PRO A 1245 26.40 -4.44 74.04
CA PRO A 1245 26.13 -3.20 73.28
C PRO A 1245 27.10 -2.80 72.13
N LYS A 1246 26.66 -1.80 71.36
CA LYS A 1246 27.38 -0.67 70.72
C LYS A 1246 28.89 -0.83 70.41
N ILE A 1247 29.27 -0.55 69.15
CA ILE A 1247 29.31 0.83 68.65
C ILE A 1247 28.22 0.99 67.59
#